data_AF-A0AAX6I3A2-F1
#
_entry.id   AF-A0AAX6I3A2-F1
#
_cell.length_a   1.000
_cell.length_b   1.000
_cell.length_c   1.000
_cell.angle_alpha   90.00
_cell.angle_beta   90.00
_cell.angle_gamma   90.00
#
_symmetry.space_group_name_H-M   'P 1'
#
loop_
_entity.id
_entity.type
_entity.pdbx_description
1 polymer ?
#
loop_
_entity_poly.entity_id
_entity_poly.type
_entity_poly.pdbx_seq_one_letter_code
_entity_poly.pdbx_strand_id
1 'polypeptide(L)'
;MSSLSRELVFLILQFLDEEKFKETVHKLEQESGFYFNMKHFEDEVHNGNWDEVEKYLSGFTKVDDNRYSMKIFFEIRKQKYLEALDKHDRAKAVEILVKDLKVFSSFNEELFKEITQLLTLENFRENEQLSKYGDTKSARAIMLVELKKLLEANPLFRDKLQFPNLKNSRLRTLINQSLNWQHQLCKNPKTNPDIKTLFVDHTCGQANGARAPSPANTPLLGAMPKAGGFPPLGVHGPFQSAPAPVPAPLAGWMSNSSAVTHPAVSSVPIGLSIPTNQATALLKHPRTPPSNSALDYPSADPEHVSKRMRPMVISDEVNPHVNALSVTFPQNHNQAIYSPDDLTKTVARTLNQGSTPMSMDFHPIQQTILLVGTNVGDIGLWDVGTRERLALKNFKVWELGACAVSLQTALVKDPSVSVNRIIWSPDGTLFGVAYSRHIVQIYSYHGGDDIRQHLEIDAHVGGVNDIAFSNPNKQLCVITCGDDKTIKVWDATSGTKQYTFEGHEAPVYSVCPHYKENIQFIFSTALDGKIKAWLYDNLGSRVDYDAPGHWCTTMAYSADGSRLFSCGTSKEGESFIVEWNESEGAVKRTYQGFRKRSMGVVQFDTTRNRFLAAGDEFLIKVWDMDNINLLTTIDAEGGLPVSPRIRFNKEGTLLAVSTHDNGIKILANADGLRLLRTFENRSFDASRTASETITKPIINTLPTSTVASTSGLTDRAAPTVAISGTNGDTRNLMDIKPRITDESMDKSKIWKLTEINESAQCRSLRLMDNHRPSKISRLIYTNSGVAILALASNAIHLLWKWPRNERNSNGKATASVSPQLWQPPSGILMTNDITDTNSEEAVPCFALSKNDSYVMSASGGKISLFNMMTFKTMTTFMPPPPAATFLAFHPQDNNIIAIGMDDSTIQIYNVRIDEVKSKLRGHSKRITGLAFSHSLNVLVSSGADSQLCVWGTDGWDKQKSRPLQIPAGRTSNTVSDTRVQFHQDQIHFLVVHETQIAIYETNKLERVKQWVPRENSAPISHATFSCDSQLVYTSFLDATVCIFSAANLGLQCRISPTAYLPANVSSTVHPLVIAAHPSEPNQFALGLTDGGVHVLEPLEWEGKWGVAPPSENGSASSMSTPPAAGASGSDQPQR
;
A
#
# COMPACT_ATOMS: atom_id res chain seq x y z
N MET A 1 -17.23 31.02 23.47
CA MET A 1 -17.15 30.74 22.02
C MET A 1 -17.42 29.26 21.82
N SER A 2 -18.48 28.84 21.12
CA SER A 2 -18.96 27.45 21.16
C SER A 2 -19.34 26.90 19.77
N SER A 3 -18.34 26.70 18.92
CA SER A 3 -18.47 25.90 17.68
C SER A 3 -17.14 25.63 16.94
N LEU A 4 -16.01 26.29 17.25
CA LEU A 4 -14.72 25.90 16.67
C LEU A 4 -14.37 24.47 17.08
N SER A 5 -13.97 23.64 16.11
CA SER A 5 -13.45 22.31 16.40
C SER A 5 -12.12 22.41 17.18
N ARG A 6 -11.89 21.48 18.10
CA ARG A 6 -10.66 21.37 18.90
C ARG A 6 -9.40 21.36 18.00
N GLU A 7 -9.52 20.69 16.85
CA GLU A 7 -8.48 20.57 15.81
C GLU A 7 -8.12 21.93 15.18
N LEU A 8 -9.13 22.77 14.88
CA LEU A 8 -8.89 24.09 14.31
C LEU A 8 -8.16 25.01 15.29
N VAL A 9 -8.44 24.91 16.60
CA VAL A 9 -7.71 25.68 17.61
C VAL A 9 -6.25 25.22 17.70
N PHE A 10 -5.96 23.92 17.68
CA PHE A 10 -4.58 23.43 17.64
C PHE A 10 -3.82 23.89 16.38
N LEU A 11 -4.47 23.89 15.21
CA LEU A 11 -3.88 24.41 13.97
C LEU A 11 -3.55 25.91 14.07
N ILE A 12 -4.43 26.72 14.67
CA ILE A 12 -4.21 28.16 14.87
C ILE A 12 -3.07 28.40 15.87
N LEU A 13 -3.01 27.63 16.96
CA LEU A 13 -1.92 27.69 17.95
C LEU A 13 -0.56 27.38 17.30
N GLN A 14 -0.48 26.32 16.48
CA GLN A 14 0.73 25.99 15.74
C GLN A 14 1.16 27.14 14.82
N PHE A 15 0.24 27.71 14.04
CA PHE A 15 0.55 28.79 13.12
C PHE A 15 1.04 30.07 13.83
N LEU A 16 0.42 30.41 14.97
CA LEU A 16 0.84 31.56 15.77
C LEU A 16 2.24 31.38 16.41
N ASP A 17 2.65 30.14 16.74
CA ASP A 17 4.02 29.85 17.21
C ASP A 17 5.03 29.84 16.05
N GLU A 18 4.68 29.26 14.89
CA GLU A 18 5.50 29.29 13.67
C GLU A 18 5.81 30.74 13.22
N GLU A 19 4.82 31.64 13.27
CA GLU A 19 4.96 33.08 13.01
C GLU A 19 5.39 33.91 14.25
N LYS A 20 5.66 33.25 15.39
CA LYS A 20 6.25 33.81 16.63
C LYS A 20 5.39 34.83 17.40
N PHE A 21 4.07 34.84 17.22
CA PHE A 21 3.11 35.70 17.94
C PHE A 21 2.81 35.21 19.38
N LYS A 22 3.86 35.02 20.19
CA LYS A 22 3.80 34.35 21.51
C LYS A 22 2.70 34.85 22.46
N GLU A 23 2.53 36.15 22.62
CA GLU A 23 1.47 36.71 23.47
C GLU A 23 0.06 36.29 23.01
N THR A 24 -0.13 36.13 21.70
CA THR A 24 -1.40 35.67 21.11
C THR A 24 -1.55 34.14 21.24
N VAL A 25 -0.45 33.38 21.14
CA VAL A 25 -0.42 31.93 21.44
C VAL A 25 -0.90 31.71 22.88
N HIS A 26 -0.21 32.28 23.87
CA HIS A 26 -0.47 32.01 25.28
C HIS A 26 -1.85 32.50 25.75
N LYS A 27 -2.35 33.62 25.18
CA LYS A 27 -3.72 34.06 25.40
C LYS A 27 -4.76 33.11 24.78
N LEU A 28 -4.51 32.53 23.61
CA LEU A 28 -5.40 31.54 23.01
C LEU A 28 -5.34 30.17 23.72
N GLU A 29 -4.17 29.78 24.25
CA GLU A 29 -4.01 28.64 25.16
C GLU A 29 -4.89 28.84 26.40
N GLN A 30 -4.80 30.01 27.05
CA GLN A 30 -5.60 30.40 28.21
C GLN A 30 -7.12 30.44 27.92
N GLU A 31 -7.55 31.11 26.84
CA GLU A 31 -8.99 31.29 26.53
C GLU A 31 -9.66 30.02 25.99
N SER A 32 -8.91 29.10 25.38
CA SER A 32 -9.44 27.83 24.87
C SER A 32 -9.36 26.69 25.89
N GLY A 33 -8.37 26.71 26.79
CA GLY A 33 -8.15 25.67 27.79
C GLY A 33 -7.82 24.28 27.22
N PHE A 34 -7.49 24.17 25.92
CA PHE A 34 -7.27 22.88 25.23
C PHE A 34 -5.82 22.37 25.30
N TYR A 35 -4.84 23.25 25.42
CA TYR A 35 -3.41 22.92 25.50
C TYR A 35 -2.75 23.72 26.63
N PHE A 36 -1.99 23.06 27.49
CA PHE A 36 -1.21 23.71 28.55
C PHE A 36 0.27 23.69 28.20
N ASN A 37 0.78 24.84 27.77
CA ASN A 37 2.19 25.07 27.47
C ASN A 37 3.03 25.08 28.74
N MET A 38 3.53 23.90 29.12
CA MET A 38 4.39 23.74 30.31
C MET A 38 5.62 24.64 30.22
N LYS A 39 6.22 24.82 29.03
CA LYS A 39 7.44 25.63 28.89
C LYS A 39 7.20 27.10 29.22
N HIS A 40 6.12 27.70 28.72
CA HIS A 40 5.76 29.07 29.08
C HIS A 40 5.52 29.21 30.59
N PHE A 41 4.81 28.26 31.20
CA PHE A 41 4.59 28.24 32.65
C PHE A 41 5.90 28.13 33.45
N GLU A 42 6.86 27.32 33.00
CA GLU A 42 8.20 27.26 33.59
C GLU A 42 8.95 28.59 33.48
N ASP A 43 8.94 29.23 32.31
CA ASP A 43 9.62 30.50 32.07
C ASP A 43 9.05 31.61 32.99
N GLU A 44 7.71 31.73 33.11
CA GLU A 44 7.06 32.72 33.98
C GLU A 44 7.29 32.48 35.48
N VAL A 45 7.36 31.21 35.93
CA VAL A 45 7.69 30.86 37.32
C VAL A 45 9.16 31.16 37.65
N HIS A 46 10.10 30.95 36.71
CA HIS A 46 11.49 31.35 36.91
C HIS A 46 11.64 32.88 36.97
N ASN A 47 10.94 33.61 36.09
CA ASN A 47 10.88 35.06 36.11
C ASN A 47 10.21 35.61 37.39
N GLY A 48 9.23 34.87 37.92
CA GLY A 48 8.47 35.22 39.13
C GLY A 48 7.34 36.19 38.86
N ASN A 49 6.73 36.10 37.68
CA ASN A 49 5.61 36.92 37.24
C ASN A 49 4.29 36.37 37.83
N TRP A 50 4.21 36.30 39.17
CA TRP A 50 3.22 35.52 39.90
C TRP A 50 1.76 35.79 39.52
N ASP A 51 1.42 37.04 39.22
CA ASP A 51 0.07 37.42 38.82
C ASP A 51 -0.28 36.93 37.38
N GLU A 52 0.70 36.79 36.49
CA GLU A 52 0.52 36.17 35.16
C GLU A 52 0.49 34.63 35.27
N VAL A 53 1.28 34.05 36.18
CA VAL A 53 1.24 32.60 36.49
C VAL A 53 -0.14 32.18 36.99
N GLU A 54 -0.74 32.93 37.94
CA GLU A 54 -2.11 32.69 38.41
C GLU A 54 -3.15 32.93 37.31
N LYS A 55 -2.99 33.99 36.51
CA LYS A 55 -3.88 34.32 35.38
C LYS A 55 -3.88 33.21 34.33
N TYR A 56 -2.72 32.74 33.88
CA TYR A 56 -2.60 31.66 32.90
C TYR A 56 -3.22 30.35 33.44
N LEU A 57 -2.93 29.96 34.69
CA LEU A 57 -3.55 28.79 35.34
C LEU A 57 -5.09 28.87 35.38
N SER A 58 -5.66 30.06 35.59
CA SER A 58 -7.12 30.25 35.70
C SER A 58 -7.92 29.87 34.45
N GLY A 59 -7.28 29.78 33.27
CA GLY A 59 -7.88 29.23 32.04
C GLY A 59 -8.07 27.70 32.04
N PHE A 60 -7.39 27.00 32.94
CA PHE A 60 -7.36 25.53 33.01
C PHE A 60 -7.95 24.97 34.30
N THR A 61 -7.87 25.71 35.40
CA THR A 61 -8.22 25.24 36.74
C THR A 61 -8.44 26.40 37.73
N LYS A 62 -9.27 26.20 38.74
CA LYS A 62 -9.54 27.14 39.85
C LYS A 62 -9.14 26.54 41.20
N VAL A 63 -9.02 27.39 42.22
CA VAL A 63 -8.62 27.01 43.58
C VAL A 63 -9.48 25.87 44.14
N ASP A 64 -10.79 25.92 43.91
CA ASP A 64 -11.77 25.02 44.52
C ASP A 64 -12.05 23.74 43.68
N ASP A 65 -11.52 23.64 42.46
CA ASP A 65 -11.91 22.56 41.51
C ASP A 65 -11.51 21.16 42.01
N ASN A 66 -10.32 21.02 42.63
CA ASN A 66 -9.89 19.80 43.31
C ASN A 66 -8.67 20.03 44.23
N ARG A 67 -8.32 19.02 45.05
CA ARG A 67 -7.20 19.07 46.02
C ARG A 67 -5.83 19.36 45.39
N TYR A 68 -5.56 18.93 44.16
CA TYR A 68 -4.30 19.24 43.47
C TYR A 68 -4.28 20.71 43.03
N SER A 69 -5.38 21.21 42.46
CA SER A 69 -5.55 22.63 42.11
C SER A 69 -5.38 23.54 43.32
N MET A 70 -6.03 23.21 44.43
CA MET A 70 -5.91 23.92 45.71
C MET A 70 -4.45 24.00 46.17
N LYS A 71 -3.69 22.89 46.10
CA LYS A 71 -2.27 22.89 46.49
C LYS A 71 -1.38 23.69 45.51
N ILE A 72 -1.67 23.65 44.20
CA ILE A 72 -0.95 24.46 43.19
C ILE A 72 -1.07 25.95 43.51
N PHE A 73 -2.28 26.47 43.70
CA PHE A 73 -2.48 27.88 44.05
C PHE A 73 -1.91 28.23 45.44
N PHE A 74 -1.98 27.31 46.41
CA PHE A 74 -1.41 27.53 47.74
C PHE A 74 0.11 27.71 47.69
N GLU A 75 0.86 26.80 47.04
CA GLU A 75 2.32 26.89 46.98
C GLU A 75 2.80 28.12 46.19
N ILE A 76 2.10 28.49 45.10
CA ILE A 76 2.38 29.72 44.35
C ILE A 76 2.21 30.96 45.23
N ARG A 77 1.09 31.08 45.96
CA ARG A 77 0.80 32.24 46.82
C ARG A 77 1.68 32.29 48.06
N LYS A 78 2.08 31.13 48.58
CA LYS A 78 3.07 30.98 49.66
C LYS A 78 4.45 31.46 49.21
N GLN A 79 4.91 31.09 48.01
CA GLN A 79 6.16 31.61 47.44
C GLN A 79 6.09 33.13 47.17
N LYS A 80 4.98 33.61 46.61
CA LYS A 80 4.68 35.05 46.40
C LYS A 80 4.78 35.85 47.70
N TYR A 81 4.30 35.30 48.81
CA TYR A 81 4.38 35.87 50.16
C TYR A 81 5.81 35.84 50.74
N LEU A 82 6.50 34.70 50.67
CA LEU A 82 7.89 34.58 51.14
C LEU A 82 8.83 35.55 50.39
N GLU A 83 8.62 35.76 49.10
CA GLU A 83 9.36 36.75 48.31
C GLU A 83 9.04 38.21 48.63
N ALA A 84 7.93 38.50 49.31
CA ALA A 84 7.66 39.83 49.85
C ALA A 84 8.37 40.04 51.19
N LEU A 85 8.38 39.01 52.07
CA LEU A 85 9.15 39.02 53.32
C LEU A 85 10.66 39.13 53.06
N ASP A 86 11.20 38.40 52.08
CA ASP A 86 12.62 38.43 51.68
C ASP A 86 13.07 39.77 51.08
N LYS A 87 12.13 40.60 50.61
CA LYS A 87 12.36 41.97 50.16
C LYS A 87 12.09 43.01 51.25
N HIS A 88 11.79 42.56 52.47
CA HIS A 88 11.31 43.37 53.61
C HIS A 88 10.04 44.20 53.33
N ASP A 89 9.28 43.88 52.27
CA ASP A 89 8.03 44.55 51.91
C ASP A 89 6.87 43.99 52.76
N ARG A 90 6.89 44.36 54.05
CA ARG A 90 5.88 43.95 55.04
C ARG A 90 4.47 44.40 54.64
N ALA A 91 4.32 45.53 53.92
CA ALA A 91 3.02 46.00 53.44
C ALA A 91 2.43 45.05 52.39
N LYS A 92 3.20 44.67 51.38
CA LYS A 92 2.78 43.71 50.35
C LYS A 92 2.61 42.30 50.89
N ALA A 93 3.45 41.87 51.83
CA ALA A 93 3.27 40.60 52.53
C ALA A 93 1.92 40.54 53.28
N VAL A 94 1.51 41.62 53.97
CA VAL A 94 0.20 41.70 54.61
C VAL A 94 -0.94 41.69 53.59
N GLU A 95 -0.82 42.36 52.44
CA GLU A 95 -1.83 42.29 51.38
C GLU A 95 -2.01 40.84 50.89
N ILE A 96 -0.92 40.16 50.51
CA ILE A 96 -0.94 38.76 50.02
C ILE A 96 -1.53 37.83 51.10
N LEU A 97 -1.17 38.03 52.38
CA LEU A 97 -1.70 37.22 53.48
C LEU A 97 -3.23 37.34 53.62
N VAL A 98 -3.75 38.57 53.59
CA VAL A 98 -5.18 38.86 53.80
C VAL A 98 -6.05 38.55 52.58
N LYS A 99 -5.49 38.69 51.37
CA LYS A 99 -6.21 38.62 50.09
C LYS A 99 -6.06 37.26 49.41
N ASP A 100 -4.83 36.77 49.29
CA ASP A 100 -4.49 35.62 48.46
C ASP A 100 -4.42 34.33 49.30
N LEU A 101 -3.86 34.40 50.52
CA LEU A 101 -3.65 33.23 51.41
C LEU A 101 -4.79 32.97 52.40
N LYS A 102 -5.54 34.00 52.83
CA LYS A 102 -6.66 33.86 53.78
C LYS A 102 -7.73 32.86 53.33
N VAL A 103 -7.92 32.69 52.02
CA VAL A 103 -8.85 31.71 51.43
C VAL A 103 -8.56 30.27 51.89
N PHE A 104 -7.30 29.95 52.23
CA PHE A 104 -6.91 28.61 52.67
C PHE A 104 -7.08 28.38 54.18
N SER A 105 -7.38 29.41 54.98
CA SER A 105 -7.44 29.29 56.45
C SER A 105 -8.56 28.38 56.95
N SER A 106 -9.61 28.17 56.16
CA SER A 106 -10.70 27.22 56.44
C SER A 106 -10.33 25.74 56.23
N PHE A 107 -9.17 25.46 55.62
CA PHE A 107 -8.70 24.11 55.34
C PHE A 107 -7.53 23.68 56.23
N ASN A 108 -6.71 24.64 56.68
CA ASN A 108 -5.71 24.41 57.73
C ASN A 108 -5.48 25.72 58.53
N GLU A 109 -6.15 25.83 59.67
CA GLU A 109 -6.09 27.02 60.53
C GLU A 109 -4.74 27.14 61.26
N GLU A 110 -4.08 26.02 61.55
CA GLU A 110 -2.77 25.97 62.23
C GLU A 110 -1.67 26.50 61.31
N LEU A 111 -1.61 26.00 60.07
CA LEU A 111 -0.67 26.47 59.05
C LEU A 111 -0.89 27.96 58.72
N PHE A 112 -2.13 28.45 58.74
CA PHE A 112 -2.41 29.87 58.56
C PHE A 112 -1.91 30.72 59.74
N LYS A 113 -1.99 30.21 60.99
CA LYS A 113 -1.38 30.84 62.17
C LYS A 113 0.14 30.87 62.08
N GLU A 114 0.78 29.76 61.70
CA GLU A 114 2.24 29.70 61.47
C GLU A 114 2.68 30.72 60.42
N ILE A 115 2.02 30.77 59.26
CA ILE A 115 2.32 31.74 58.19
C ILE A 115 2.13 33.19 58.67
N THR A 116 1.14 33.45 59.52
CA THR A 116 0.90 34.77 60.13
C THR A 116 2.01 35.16 61.12
N GLN A 117 2.55 34.22 61.90
CA GLN A 117 3.67 34.45 62.81
C GLN A 117 4.97 34.87 62.08
N LEU A 118 5.13 34.53 60.79
CA LEU A 118 6.27 34.99 60.00
C LEU A 118 6.35 36.52 59.83
N LEU A 119 5.24 37.24 60.03
CA LEU A 119 5.24 38.72 60.06
C LEU A 119 5.88 39.30 61.34
N THR A 120 5.92 38.54 62.43
CA THR A 120 6.50 39.02 63.71
C THR A 120 8.01 38.79 63.82
N LEU A 121 8.60 38.02 62.90
CA LEU A 121 10.04 37.80 62.81
C LEU A 121 10.73 38.95 62.06
N GLU A 122 12.01 39.19 62.36
CA GLU A 122 12.86 40.06 61.53
C GLU A 122 13.40 39.29 60.31
N ASN A 123 13.71 38.00 60.47
CA ASN A 123 14.05 37.09 59.38
C ASN A 123 13.20 35.81 59.46
N PHE A 124 12.35 35.57 58.45
CA PHE A 124 11.47 34.40 58.40
C PHE A 124 12.21 33.04 58.39
N ARG A 125 13.53 33.04 58.07
CA ARG A 125 14.39 31.84 58.12
C ARG A 125 14.70 31.36 59.55
N GLU A 126 14.35 32.14 60.57
CA GLU A 126 14.38 31.73 61.98
C GLU A 126 13.32 30.65 62.30
N ASN A 127 12.29 30.50 61.45
CA ASN A 127 11.35 29.39 61.54
C ASN A 127 12.04 28.08 61.09
N GLU A 128 11.97 27.03 61.91
CA GLU A 128 12.61 25.74 61.67
C GLU A 128 12.26 25.12 60.30
N GLN A 129 11.01 25.23 59.85
CA GLN A 129 10.55 24.72 58.56
C GLN A 129 11.15 25.50 57.36
N LEU A 130 11.47 26.78 57.55
CA LEU A 130 11.98 27.70 56.52
C LEU A 130 13.50 27.97 56.61
N SER A 131 14.18 27.38 57.61
CA SER A 131 15.64 27.40 57.77
C SER A 131 16.44 26.98 56.52
N LYS A 132 15.83 26.17 55.64
CA LYS A 132 16.41 25.70 54.37
C LYS A 132 16.14 26.62 53.16
N TYR A 133 15.43 27.73 53.36
CA TYR A 133 15.11 28.68 52.29
C TYR A 133 16.35 29.52 51.95
N GLY A 134 17.02 29.16 50.85
CA GLY A 134 18.21 29.84 50.33
C GLY A 134 17.89 31.15 49.63
N ASP A 135 18.35 31.28 48.38
CA ASP A 135 18.01 32.40 47.50
C ASP A 135 16.68 32.18 46.76
N THR A 136 16.09 33.27 46.26
CA THR A 136 14.80 33.24 45.57
C THR A 136 14.78 32.42 44.27
N LYS A 137 15.91 32.28 43.55
CA LYS A 137 15.95 31.47 42.32
C LYS A 137 15.94 29.99 42.66
N SER A 138 16.73 29.57 43.65
CA SER A 138 16.69 28.19 44.16
C SER A 138 15.32 27.83 44.73
N ALA A 139 14.68 28.74 45.47
CA ALA A 139 13.32 28.54 45.99
C ALA A 139 12.29 28.32 44.87
N ARG A 140 12.29 29.16 43.83
CA ARG A 140 11.44 29.00 42.65
C ARG A 140 11.67 27.67 41.94
N ALA A 141 12.93 27.27 41.75
CA ALA A 141 13.28 26.01 41.09
C ALA A 141 12.81 24.77 41.89
N ILE A 142 12.95 24.79 43.22
CA ILE A 142 12.47 23.72 44.10
C ILE A 142 10.94 23.64 44.06
N MET A 143 10.25 24.78 44.20
CA MET A 143 8.79 24.85 44.11
C MET A 143 8.28 24.36 42.74
N LEU A 144 8.94 24.73 41.65
CA LEU A 144 8.56 24.30 40.29
C LEU A 144 8.61 22.77 40.12
N VAL A 145 9.58 22.08 40.74
CA VAL A 145 9.65 20.60 40.74
C VAL A 145 8.46 19.97 41.48
N GLU A 146 7.89 20.64 42.48
CA GLU A 146 6.64 20.21 43.10
C GLU A 146 5.40 20.57 42.26
N LEU A 147 5.34 21.78 41.70
CA LEU A 147 4.23 22.18 40.83
C LEU A 147 4.08 21.28 39.60
N LYS A 148 5.17 20.84 38.96
CA LYS A 148 5.11 19.86 37.86
C LYS A 148 4.44 18.56 38.27
N LYS A 149 4.83 17.99 39.41
CA LYS A 149 4.22 16.75 39.94
C LYS A 149 2.73 16.94 40.26
N LEU A 150 2.34 18.11 40.76
CA LEU A 150 0.93 18.41 41.04
C LEU A 150 0.13 18.62 39.74
N LEU A 151 0.69 19.22 38.70
CA LEU A 151 0.07 19.37 37.37
C LEU A 151 -0.09 18.02 36.66
N GLU A 152 0.94 17.17 36.67
CA GLU A 152 0.91 15.81 36.12
C GLU A 152 -0.11 14.90 36.84
N ALA A 153 -0.27 15.08 38.15
CA ALA A 153 -1.25 14.33 38.95
C ALA A 153 -2.69 14.88 38.88
N ASN A 154 -2.90 16.11 38.38
CA ASN A 154 -4.21 16.75 38.36
C ASN A 154 -5.06 16.26 37.17
N PRO A 155 -6.23 15.63 37.39
CA PRO A 155 -7.06 15.09 36.31
C PRO A 155 -7.44 16.09 35.21
N LEU A 156 -7.51 17.39 35.52
CA LEU A 156 -7.86 18.46 34.57
C LEU A 156 -6.81 18.69 33.47
N PHE A 157 -5.58 18.20 33.65
CA PHE A 157 -4.46 18.42 32.73
C PHE A 157 -4.07 17.19 31.91
N ARG A 158 -4.63 16.01 32.22
CA ARG A 158 -4.17 14.69 31.73
C ARG A 158 -3.98 14.61 30.21
N ASP A 159 -4.91 15.20 29.46
CA ASP A 159 -4.94 15.20 27.98
C ASP A 159 -4.63 16.58 27.38
N LYS A 160 -3.97 17.47 28.15
CA LYS A 160 -3.64 18.86 27.79
C LYS A 160 -2.14 19.17 27.79
N LEU A 161 -1.31 18.36 28.43
CA LEU A 161 0.15 18.59 28.58
C LEU A 161 0.97 18.27 27.31
N GLN A 162 0.39 17.54 26.35
CA GLN A 162 1.05 17.20 25.08
C GLN A 162 0.37 17.93 23.92
N PHE A 163 1.18 18.54 23.05
CA PHE A 163 0.69 19.13 21.81
C PHE A 163 0.54 18.02 20.74
N PRO A 164 -0.55 17.98 19.95
CA PRO A 164 -0.74 16.95 18.93
C PRO A 164 0.26 17.08 17.78
N ASN A 165 0.72 15.93 17.26
CA ASN A 165 1.61 15.87 16.10
C ASN A 165 0.87 16.25 14.80
N LEU A 166 0.75 17.55 14.54
CA LEU A 166 0.21 18.12 13.31
C LEU A 166 1.31 18.30 12.25
N LYS A 167 1.01 17.98 10.98
CA LYS A 167 1.97 18.13 9.87
C LYS A 167 2.13 19.61 9.51
N ASN A 168 3.34 20.17 9.65
CA ASN A 168 3.70 21.53 9.24
C ASN A 168 3.43 21.73 7.73
N SER A 169 2.27 22.30 7.41
CA SER A 169 1.84 22.76 6.08
C SER A 169 0.34 23.10 6.09
N ARG A 170 -0.49 22.28 6.74
CA ARG A 170 -1.96 22.26 6.51
C ARG A 170 -2.65 23.62 6.70
N LEU A 171 -2.47 24.31 7.83
CA LEU A 171 -3.12 25.62 8.00
C LEU A 171 -2.47 26.71 7.14
N ARG A 172 -1.15 26.67 6.91
CA ARG A 172 -0.47 27.64 6.04
C ARG A 172 -0.98 27.56 4.60
N THR A 173 -1.27 26.37 4.09
CA THR A 173 -1.93 26.17 2.79
C THR A 173 -3.36 26.74 2.80
N LEU A 174 -4.16 26.45 3.82
CA LEU A 174 -5.54 26.96 3.95
C LEU A 174 -5.62 28.49 4.13
N ILE A 175 -4.64 29.10 4.79
CA ILE A 175 -4.52 30.56 4.94
C ILE A 175 -4.08 31.20 3.61
N ASN A 176 -3.08 30.63 2.93
CA ASN A 176 -2.66 31.09 1.60
C ASN A 176 -3.80 30.97 0.57
N GLN A 177 -4.69 29.98 0.70
CA GLN A 177 -5.89 29.83 -0.13
C GLN A 177 -6.99 30.87 0.20
N SER A 178 -7.13 31.30 1.46
CA SER A 178 -8.20 32.20 1.92
C SER A 178 -7.85 33.69 1.91
N LEU A 179 -6.57 34.08 1.90
CA LEU A 179 -6.12 35.48 1.92
C LEU A 179 -6.47 36.32 0.67
N ASN A 180 -6.97 35.70 -0.41
CA ASN A 180 -7.22 36.39 -1.69
C ASN A 180 -8.43 37.36 -1.68
N TRP A 181 -9.29 37.36 -0.66
CA TRP A 181 -10.46 38.25 -0.62
C TRP A 181 -10.08 39.75 -0.58
N GLN A 182 -9.01 40.11 0.15
CA GLN A 182 -8.51 41.50 0.15
C GLN A 182 -7.97 41.90 -1.23
N HIS A 183 -7.42 40.94 -1.97
CA HIS A 183 -6.91 41.17 -3.30
C HIS A 183 -8.01 41.43 -4.34
N GLN A 184 -9.21 40.87 -4.16
CA GLN A 184 -10.39 41.19 -4.99
C GLN A 184 -10.88 42.63 -4.81
N LEU A 185 -10.56 43.29 -3.69
CA LEU A 185 -10.89 44.70 -3.44
C LEU A 185 -9.83 45.68 -3.98
N CYS A 186 -8.71 45.18 -4.50
CA CYS A 186 -7.71 46.01 -5.17
C CYS A 186 -8.19 46.43 -6.56
N LYS A 187 -8.12 47.74 -6.87
CA LYS A 187 -8.58 48.31 -8.16
C LYS A 187 -7.95 47.69 -9.43
N ASN A 188 -6.77 47.08 -9.30
CA ASN A 188 -6.10 46.29 -10.34
C ASN A 188 -5.44 45.08 -9.65
N PRO A 189 -6.07 43.89 -9.67
CA PRO A 189 -5.44 42.67 -9.15
C PRO A 189 -4.26 42.22 -10.04
N LYS A 190 -3.38 41.39 -9.47
CA LYS A 190 -2.22 40.76 -10.12
C LYS A 190 -2.34 39.25 -9.99
N THR A 191 -1.85 38.51 -10.98
CA THR A 191 -1.89 37.03 -10.99
C THR A 191 -1.10 36.34 -9.88
N ASN A 192 -0.21 37.06 -9.18
CA ASN A 192 0.41 36.62 -7.92
C ASN A 192 0.77 37.85 -7.05
N PRO A 193 0.04 38.11 -5.95
CA PRO A 193 0.38 39.15 -4.97
C PRO A 193 1.32 38.62 -3.87
N ASP A 194 2.39 39.37 -3.59
CA ASP A 194 3.35 39.08 -2.52
C ASP A 194 2.86 39.67 -1.17
N ILE A 195 1.90 38.99 -0.53
CA ILE A 195 1.24 39.40 0.73
C ILE A 195 2.09 38.97 1.93
N LYS A 196 2.48 39.92 2.80
CA LYS A 196 3.53 39.69 3.83
C LYS A 196 3.07 39.65 5.29
N THR A 197 1.83 40.04 5.59
CA THR A 197 1.28 40.00 6.96
C THR A 197 -0.24 39.78 6.93
N LEU A 198 -0.78 39.16 8.00
CA LEU A 198 -2.22 38.98 8.23
C LEU A 198 -2.93 40.21 8.82
N PHE A 199 -2.19 41.22 9.28
CA PHE A 199 -2.70 42.28 10.16
C PHE A 199 -2.65 43.70 9.54
N VAL A 200 -2.45 43.80 8.23
CA VAL A 200 -2.44 45.07 7.47
C VAL A 200 -3.12 44.83 6.12
N ASP A 201 -4.07 45.69 5.75
CA ASP A 201 -4.83 45.53 4.51
C ASP A 201 -3.94 45.59 3.26
N HIS A 202 -4.00 44.53 2.45
CA HIS A 202 -3.23 44.46 1.21
C HIS A 202 -3.72 45.49 0.19
N THR A 203 -2.81 46.34 -0.29
CA THR A 203 -3.08 47.34 -1.33
C THR A 203 -2.11 47.20 -2.52
N CYS A 204 -2.65 46.96 -3.71
CA CYS A 204 -1.86 46.88 -4.93
C CYS A 204 -1.39 48.26 -5.41
N GLY A 205 -0.10 48.55 -5.20
CA GLY A 205 0.57 49.73 -5.77
C GLY A 205 0.53 49.75 -7.31
N GLN A 206 0.32 50.95 -7.87
CA GLN A 206 0.28 51.17 -9.32
C GLN A 206 1.62 50.79 -9.99
N ALA A 207 1.54 50.23 -11.20
CA ALA A 207 2.71 49.78 -11.94
C ALA A 207 3.41 50.94 -12.65
N ASN A 208 4.61 51.30 -12.19
CA ASN A 208 5.64 52.01 -12.97
C ASN A 208 7.00 51.96 -12.25
N GLY A 209 8.09 51.84 -13.03
CA GLY A 209 9.48 51.89 -12.52
C GLY A 209 10.03 50.56 -12.00
N ALA A 210 11.34 50.35 -12.16
CA ALA A 210 12.01 49.09 -11.86
C ALA A 210 13.32 49.28 -11.07
N ARG A 211 13.53 48.44 -10.04
CA ARG A 211 14.84 47.88 -9.59
C ARG A 211 14.67 47.02 -8.32
N ALA A 212 15.68 46.21 -8.02
CA ALA A 212 15.86 45.44 -6.79
C ALA A 212 17.24 45.81 -6.15
N PRO A 213 17.64 45.26 -4.99
CA PRO A 213 17.13 45.68 -3.69
C PRO A 213 18.24 45.95 -2.64
N SER A 214 17.91 46.63 -1.53
CA SER A 214 18.65 46.56 -0.23
C SER A 214 17.83 47.17 0.93
N PRO A 215 18.09 46.86 2.22
CA PRO A 215 17.18 47.20 3.33
C PRO A 215 17.75 48.16 4.42
N ALA A 216 16.90 49.04 4.98
CA ALA A 216 17.08 49.65 6.32
C ALA A 216 15.81 50.34 6.89
N ASN A 217 15.42 49.93 8.11
CA ASN A 217 14.82 50.68 9.24
C ASN A 217 14.07 52.03 9.08
N THR A 218 12.76 51.98 9.41
CA THR A 218 11.95 52.92 10.27
C THR A 218 11.76 54.43 9.92
N PRO A 219 10.70 55.12 10.44
CA PRO A 219 10.01 56.20 9.69
C PRO A 219 9.89 57.58 10.39
N LEU A 220 9.41 58.62 9.66
CA LEU A 220 8.23 59.46 10.00
C LEU A 220 7.95 60.65 9.01
N LEU A 221 6.65 60.97 8.81
CA LEU A 221 6.03 62.27 8.44
C LEU A 221 6.42 63.05 7.14
N GLY A 222 5.42 63.63 6.42
CA GLY A 222 5.65 64.90 5.67
C GLY A 222 4.93 65.24 4.33
N ALA A 223 3.60 65.25 4.25
CA ALA A 223 2.74 66.10 3.36
C ALA A 223 2.89 66.15 1.79
N MET A 224 1.81 66.62 1.15
CA MET A 224 1.59 66.95 -0.29
C MET A 224 1.63 68.49 -0.53
N PRO A 225 1.46 69.14 -1.73
CA PRO A 225 0.74 68.67 -2.96
C PRO A 225 1.15 69.17 -4.41
N LYS A 226 0.55 68.49 -5.41
CA LYS A 226 -0.07 69.00 -6.69
C LYS A 226 0.72 69.41 -7.98
N ALA A 227 0.01 69.13 -9.10
CA ALA A 227 0.09 69.62 -10.50
C ALA A 227 1.31 69.22 -11.37
N GLY A 228 1.18 68.94 -12.68
CA GLY A 228 0.00 68.73 -13.53
C GLY A 228 0.29 68.90 -15.05
N GLY A 229 -0.41 68.20 -15.96
CA GLY A 229 -0.35 68.45 -17.42
C GLY A 229 -0.34 67.21 -18.34
N PHE A 230 -0.88 67.38 -19.56
CA PHE A 230 -1.03 66.45 -20.72
C PHE A 230 -0.83 67.30 -22.02
N PRO A 231 -0.84 66.78 -23.28
CA PRO A 231 -0.50 65.45 -23.80
C PRO A 231 0.62 65.47 -24.92
N PRO A 232 0.44 65.12 -26.22
CA PRO A 232 1.16 63.97 -26.84
C PRO A 232 1.87 64.26 -28.20
N LEU A 233 2.39 63.20 -28.87
CA LEU A 233 2.70 62.97 -30.31
C LEU A 233 3.93 61.99 -30.41
N GLY A 234 4.15 61.14 -31.42
CA GLY A 234 3.30 60.69 -32.55
C GLY A 234 4.03 59.74 -33.55
N VAL A 235 3.53 58.50 -33.70
CA VAL A 235 3.53 57.54 -34.86
C VAL A 235 4.75 57.33 -35.81
N HIS A 236 4.94 56.06 -36.23
CA HIS A 236 5.66 55.49 -37.42
C HIS A 236 7.09 54.88 -37.27
N GLY A 237 7.37 53.83 -38.07
CA GLY A 237 8.68 53.15 -38.29
C GLY A 237 9.17 53.37 -39.75
N PRO A 238 9.78 52.39 -40.49
CA PRO A 238 10.11 50.97 -40.19
C PRO A 238 11.49 50.47 -40.77
N PHE A 239 11.62 49.15 -41.11
CA PHE A 239 12.64 48.45 -41.94
C PHE A 239 13.91 47.77 -41.32
N GLN A 240 14.58 46.92 -42.14
CA GLN A 240 15.50 45.81 -41.79
C GLN A 240 16.80 45.79 -42.64
N SER A 241 17.85 45.06 -42.21
CA SER A 241 18.75 44.25 -43.09
C SER A 241 19.71 43.32 -42.32
N ALA A 242 20.15 42.22 -42.96
CA ALA A 242 21.18 41.24 -42.51
C ALA A 242 22.41 41.29 -43.50
N PRO A 243 23.37 40.33 -43.66
CA PRO A 243 23.62 39.02 -42.99
C PRO A 243 25.11 38.54 -42.76
N ALA A 244 25.28 37.40 -42.05
CA ALA A 244 26.32 36.33 -42.20
C ALA A 244 27.85 36.66 -42.01
N PRO A 245 28.81 35.68 -41.98
CA PRO A 245 28.74 34.20 -42.03
C PRO A 245 29.51 33.43 -40.90
N VAL A 246 29.66 32.09 -41.06
CA VAL A 246 30.39 31.08 -40.20
C VAL A 246 31.69 30.58 -40.91
N PRO A 247 32.62 29.72 -40.37
CA PRO A 247 32.44 28.48 -39.55
C PRO A 247 33.52 28.18 -38.45
N ALA A 248 33.54 26.93 -37.93
CA ALA A 248 34.43 26.37 -36.87
C ALA A 248 35.71 25.64 -37.47
N PRO A 249 36.55 24.76 -36.81
CA PRO A 249 36.25 23.77 -35.72
C PRO A 249 37.39 23.30 -34.72
N LEU A 250 37.04 22.32 -33.86
CA LEU A 250 37.85 21.18 -33.29
C LEU A 250 38.97 21.30 -32.20
N ALA A 251 38.64 20.74 -31.01
CA ALA A 251 39.31 19.63 -30.25
C ALA A 251 40.69 19.73 -29.51
N GLY A 252 40.71 19.07 -28.31
CA GLY A 252 41.87 18.52 -27.57
C GLY A 252 42.48 19.39 -26.44
N TRP A 253 43.19 18.88 -25.43
CA TRP A 253 43.03 17.76 -24.47
C TRP A 253 44.21 17.85 -23.44
N MET A 254 43.92 17.80 -22.13
CA MET A 254 44.77 17.35 -20.99
C MET A 254 46.01 18.12 -20.43
N SER A 255 46.11 18.05 -19.08
CA SER A 255 47.29 17.89 -18.19
C SER A 255 48.09 19.09 -17.60
N ASN A 256 48.02 19.22 -16.25
CA ASN A 256 49.09 19.17 -15.20
C ASN A 256 50.50 19.78 -15.44
N SER A 257 51.25 20.29 -14.43
CA SER A 257 51.04 20.65 -12.99
C SER A 257 52.34 21.32 -12.42
N SER A 258 52.51 21.44 -11.08
CA SER A 258 53.71 21.89 -10.29
C SER A 258 53.82 23.40 -9.94
N ALA A 259 54.49 23.87 -8.86
CA ALA A 259 54.91 23.23 -7.58
C ALA A 259 55.28 24.25 -6.45
N VAL A 260 55.41 23.72 -5.23
CA VAL A 260 55.60 24.29 -3.87
C VAL A 260 56.95 25.02 -3.60
N THR A 261 57.00 25.95 -2.62
CA THR A 261 58.16 26.11 -1.69
C THR A 261 57.84 26.82 -0.35
N HIS A 262 58.65 26.55 0.68
CA HIS A 262 58.64 27.02 2.11
C HIS A 262 60.01 27.72 2.43
N PRO A 263 60.50 28.10 3.67
CA PRO A 263 60.16 27.65 5.06
C PRO A 263 60.39 28.63 6.29
N ALA A 264 60.40 28.07 7.53
CA ALA A 264 61.10 28.50 8.79
C ALA A 264 60.53 29.68 9.66
N VAL A 265 60.96 29.97 10.92
CA VAL A 265 61.22 29.23 12.22
C VAL A 265 61.79 30.24 13.29
N SER A 266 61.84 30.04 14.62
CA SER A 266 60.79 29.92 15.69
C SER A 266 61.42 30.12 17.12
N SER A 267 60.69 30.51 18.18
CA SER A 267 61.18 30.58 19.60
C SER A 267 60.08 30.62 20.70
N VAL A 268 60.44 30.28 21.97
CA VAL A 268 59.63 30.00 23.21
C VAL A 268 60.58 30.05 24.47
N PRO A 269 60.32 29.66 25.77
CA PRO A 269 59.17 28.98 26.48
C PRO A 269 58.81 29.50 27.94
N ILE A 270 58.09 28.69 28.75
CA ILE A 270 58.12 28.48 30.26
C ILE A 270 56.89 28.86 31.16
N GLY A 271 56.43 27.87 31.98
CA GLY A 271 55.68 28.03 33.27
C GLY A 271 54.36 27.21 33.40
N LEU A 272 54.33 25.93 33.82
CA LEU A 272 54.31 25.33 35.19
C LEU A 272 52.99 25.55 36.01
N SER A 273 52.39 24.59 36.75
CA SER A 273 52.79 23.19 37.11
C SER A 273 51.60 22.29 37.57
N ILE A 274 51.83 20.96 37.71
CA ILE A 274 50.89 19.88 38.10
C ILE A 274 51.55 18.91 39.12
N PRO A 275 50.82 18.15 40.00
CA PRO A 275 50.22 16.82 39.70
C PRO A 275 48.76 16.71 40.25
N THR A 276 48.04 15.60 40.56
CA THR A 276 48.23 14.17 40.96
C THR A 276 46.93 13.36 40.68
N ASN A 277 46.79 12.00 40.67
CA ASN A 277 47.67 10.82 40.50
C ASN A 277 46.82 9.52 40.34
N GLN A 278 47.22 8.61 39.43
CA GLN A 278 47.32 7.12 39.56
C GLN A 278 46.07 6.21 39.85
N ALA A 279 46.02 4.89 39.53
CA ALA A 279 46.67 4.06 38.46
C ALA A 279 46.12 2.59 38.39
N THR A 280 46.22 1.96 37.20
CA THR A 280 46.46 0.51 36.88
C THR A 280 45.64 -0.70 37.43
N ALA A 281 44.93 -1.37 36.50
CA ALA A 281 45.09 -2.77 36.00
C ALA A 281 44.83 -4.09 36.82
N LEU A 282 44.05 -4.99 36.16
CA LEU A 282 44.16 -6.48 36.03
C LEU A 282 43.68 -7.52 37.11
N LEU A 283 42.92 -8.51 36.60
CA LEU A 283 42.77 -9.95 36.97
C LEU A 283 41.81 -10.49 38.08
N LYS A 284 40.85 -11.32 37.61
CA LYS A 284 40.31 -12.62 38.15
C LYS A 284 39.28 -12.70 39.33
N HIS A 285 38.17 -13.37 38.99
CA HIS A 285 37.23 -14.25 39.74
C HIS A 285 37.78 -15.14 40.90
N PRO A 286 36.95 -15.85 41.72
CA PRO A 286 35.47 -15.83 41.92
C PRO A 286 34.95 -16.03 43.40
N ARG A 287 33.61 -16.22 43.54
CA ARG A 287 32.82 -17.02 44.55
C ARG A 287 32.14 -16.34 45.76
N THR A 288 30.98 -16.95 46.08
CA THR A 288 29.98 -16.76 47.16
C THR A 288 29.99 -17.97 48.13
N PRO A 289 29.16 -18.10 49.20
CA PRO A 289 28.30 -17.17 49.96
C PRO A 289 28.79 -17.06 51.45
N PRO A 290 28.00 -16.88 52.56
CA PRO A 290 26.87 -17.73 53.02
C PRO A 290 25.64 -16.94 53.59
N SER A 291 24.83 -17.58 54.45
CA SER A 291 23.39 -17.34 54.70
C SER A 291 22.97 -17.03 56.15
N ASN A 292 21.76 -16.47 56.33
CA ASN A 292 20.78 -16.75 57.42
C ASN A 292 21.12 -16.29 58.87
N SER A 293 20.18 -16.12 59.83
CA SER A 293 18.70 -16.25 59.90
C SER A 293 18.10 -15.63 61.20
N ALA A 294 16.76 -15.52 61.26
CA ALA A 294 15.89 -15.54 62.47
C ALA A 294 15.90 -14.29 63.40
N LEU A 295 14.88 -13.95 64.21
CA LEU A 295 13.42 -14.27 64.40
C LEU A 295 12.81 -13.03 65.17
N ASP A 296 11.51 -12.75 65.36
CA ASP A 296 10.36 -13.57 65.79
C ASP A 296 8.96 -12.91 65.57
N TYR A 297 7.94 -13.78 65.58
CA TYR A 297 6.50 -13.75 65.95
C TYR A 297 5.75 -12.47 66.50
N PRO A 298 4.38 -12.40 66.53
CA PRO A 298 3.38 -12.98 65.59
C PRO A 298 1.98 -12.27 65.40
N SER A 299 1.25 -12.69 64.36
CA SER A 299 -0.20 -13.06 64.31
C SER A 299 -1.34 -12.10 64.77
N ALA A 300 -2.20 -11.71 63.80
CA ALA A 300 -3.62 -12.11 63.80
C ALA A 300 -4.23 -12.08 62.38
N ASP A 301 -5.04 -13.09 62.06
CA ASP A 301 -5.92 -13.30 60.89
C ASP A 301 -7.28 -13.80 61.48
N PRO A 302 -8.47 -13.77 60.82
CA PRO A 302 -8.76 -14.79 59.80
C PRO A 302 -9.89 -14.48 58.75
N GLU A 303 -9.79 -15.03 57.53
CA GLU A 303 -10.47 -16.29 57.14
C GLU A 303 -10.48 -16.54 55.62
N HIS A 304 -10.30 -17.81 55.25
CA HIS A 304 -10.37 -18.27 53.86
C HIS A 304 -10.69 -19.78 53.84
N VAL A 305 -11.79 -20.18 53.18
CA VAL A 305 -12.11 -21.61 52.94
C VAL A 305 -12.02 -21.93 51.44
N SER A 306 -11.69 -23.18 51.10
CA SER A 306 -11.20 -23.59 49.78
C SER A 306 -11.35 -25.10 49.54
N LYS A 307 -10.93 -25.57 48.33
CA LYS A 307 -10.71 -26.97 47.85
C LYS A 307 -11.82 -27.56 46.96
N ARG A 308 -11.56 -28.46 45.99
CA ARG A 308 -10.33 -28.92 45.26
C ARG A 308 -10.73 -30.02 44.25
N MET A 309 -10.08 -30.13 43.07
CA MET A 309 -9.47 -31.37 42.47
C MET A 309 -9.18 -31.27 40.95
N ARG A 310 -8.42 -32.25 40.43
CA ARG A 310 -8.04 -32.50 39.03
C ARG A 310 -8.46 -33.97 38.66
N PRO A 311 -8.10 -34.55 37.50
CA PRO A 311 -8.75 -34.41 36.19
C PRO A 311 -9.14 -35.79 35.56
N MET A 312 -9.72 -35.82 34.34
CA MET A 312 -9.48 -36.79 33.21
C MET A 312 -10.72 -37.13 32.34
N VAL A 313 -10.55 -37.03 31.01
CA VAL A 313 -10.83 -38.05 29.96
C VAL A 313 -12.28 -38.41 29.48
N ILE A 314 -12.45 -38.34 28.14
CA ILE A 314 -13.32 -39.12 27.18
C ILE A 314 -14.76 -38.69 26.76
N SER A 315 -14.91 -38.59 25.42
CA SER A 315 -15.99 -38.82 24.41
C SER A 315 -17.44 -38.29 24.48
N ASP A 316 -18.00 -38.27 23.26
CA ASP A 316 -19.41 -38.32 22.81
C ASP A 316 -20.24 -39.42 23.55
N GLU A 317 -21.59 -39.42 23.59
CA GLU A 317 -22.55 -39.34 22.46
C GLU A 317 -24.00 -38.86 22.80
N VAL A 318 -24.69 -38.29 21.79
CA VAL A 318 -26.13 -38.48 21.40
C VAL A 318 -27.31 -38.13 22.36
N ASN A 319 -27.97 -36.98 22.09
CA ASN A 319 -29.45 -36.70 22.03
C ASN A 319 -30.42 -36.93 23.25
N PRO A 320 -31.69 -36.43 23.22
CA PRO A 320 -32.24 -35.20 22.60
C PRO A 320 -33.27 -34.38 23.46
N HIS A 321 -33.64 -33.19 22.97
CA HIS A 321 -34.88 -32.39 23.14
C HIS A 321 -35.84 -32.56 24.35
N VAL A 322 -36.12 -31.43 25.04
CA VAL A 322 -37.48 -31.01 25.49
C VAL A 322 -37.63 -29.48 25.31
N ASN A 323 -38.84 -28.98 24.98
CA ASN A 323 -39.15 -27.55 24.77
C ASN A 323 -39.62 -26.83 26.05
N ALA A 324 -39.33 -25.52 26.14
CA ALA A 324 -40.11 -24.52 26.90
C ALA A 324 -40.08 -23.17 26.15
N LEU A 325 -41.13 -22.34 26.29
CA LEU A 325 -41.34 -21.12 25.47
C LEU A 325 -41.69 -19.88 26.31
N SER A 326 -41.50 -18.70 25.70
CA SER A 326 -42.07 -17.38 26.05
C SER A 326 -41.44 -16.65 27.27
N VAL A 327 -41.43 -15.30 27.39
CA VAL A 327 -42.02 -14.18 26.62
C VAL A 327 -40.97 -13.06 26.35
N THR A 328 -41.23 -12.16 25.40
CA THR A 328 -40.40 -11.03 24.91
C THR A 328 -40.30 -9.79 25.80
N PHE A 329 -39.21 -9.02 25.68
CA PHE A 329 -39.19 -7.62 25.15
C PHE A 329 -37.73 -7.12 24.91
N PRO A 330 -37.46 -5.97 24.24
CA PRO A 330 -36.32 -5.89 23.30
C PRO A 330 -35.27 -4.81 23.60
N GLN A 331 -34.04 -5.02 23.11
CA GLN A 331 -33.06 -3.96 22.87
C GLN A 331 -32.39 -4.12 21.49
N ASN A 332 -32.24 -3.00 20.79
CA ASN A 332 -31.65 -2.95 19.45
C ASN A 332 -30.12 -2.96 19.52
N HIS A 333 -29.48 -4.06 19.10
CA HIS A 333 -28.14 -4.03 18.48
C HIS A 333 -27.88 -5.30 17.63
N ASN A 334 -28.70 -5.52 16.59
CA ASN A 334 -28.41 -6.55 15.60
C ASN A 334 -27.27 -6.10 14.67
N GLN A 335 -26.03 -6.45 15.03
CA GLN A 335 -25.02 -6.78 14.02
C GLN A 335 -25.45 -8.09 13.35
N ALA A 336 -26.30 -8.00 12.33
CA ALA A 336 -26.73 -9.17 11.59
C ALA A 336 -25.54 -9.78 10.83
N ILE A 337 -25.34 -11.10 11.00
CA ILE A 337 -24.27 -11.85 10.35
C ILE A 337 -24.72 -12.16 8.91
N TYR A 338 -24.34 -11.30 7.97
CA TYR A 338 -24.76 -11.40 6.56
C TYR A 338 -23.95 -12.45 5.77
N SER A 339 -24.63 -13.33 5.03
CA SER A 339 -24.02 -14.42 4.25
C SER A 339 -23.35 -13.94 2.94
N PRO A 340 -22.47 -14.76 2.33
CA PRO A 340 -21.80 -14.43 1.06
C PRO A 340 -22.66 -14.56 -0.22
N ASP A 341 -23.96 -14.87 -0.10
CA ASP A 341 -24.90 -15.06 -1.22
C ASP A 341 -25.42 -13.76 -1.85
N ASP A 342 -25.10 -12.61 -1.24
CA ASP A 342 -25.69 -11.32 -1.59
C ASP A 342 -25.16 -10.69 -2.90
N LEU A 343 -24.08 -11.27 -3.46
CA LEU A 343 -23.37 -10.80 -4.65
C LEU A 343 -24.02 -11.26 -5.97
N THR A 344 -24.13 -10.34 -6.93
CA THR A 344 -24.67 -10.57 -8.29
C THR A 344 -23.70 -11.40 -9.15
N LYS A 345 -23.62 -12.71 -8.92
CA LYS A 345 -22.68 -13.63 -9.62
C LYS A 345 -23.30 -14.36 -10.81
N THR A 346 -24.61 -14.57 -10.82
CA THR A 346 -25.30 -15.38 -11.85
C THR A 346 -25.76 -14.50 -12.99
N VAL A 347 -25.42 -14.84 -14.24
CA VAL A 347 -26.00 -14.20 -15.43
C VAL A 347 -27.47 -14.61 -15.52
N ALA A 348 -28.38 -13.64 -15.48
CA ALA A 348 -29.82 -13.86 -15.50
C ALA A 348 -30.45 -13.55 -16.86
N ARG A 349 -29.83 -12.64 -17.64
CA ARG A 349 -30.24 -12.21 -18.98
C ARG A 349 -29.03 -11.88 -19.84
N THR A 350 -29.19 -12.02 -21.15
CA THR A 350 -28.36 -11.37 -22.17
C THR A 350 -29.30 -10.61 -23.11
N LEU A 351 -28.96 -9.36 -23.42
CA LEU A 351 -29.65 -8.46 -24.33
C LEU A 351 -28.72 -8.14 -25.51
N ASN A 352 -29.27 -7.91 -26.71
CA ASN A 352 -28.47 -7.58 -27.90
C ASN A 352 -28.73 -6.13 -28.33
N GLN A 353 -27.78 -5.23 -28.07
CA GLN A 353 -27.86 -3.81 -28.46
C GLN A 353 -27.50 -3.60 -29.93
N GLY A 354 -26.73 -4.52 -30.54
CA GLY A 354 -26.25 -4.47 -31.93
C GLY A 354 -25.02 -3.57 -32.12
N SER A 355 -24.97 -2.44 -31.41
CA SER A 355 -23.84 -1.49 -31.37
C SER A 355 -23.22 -1.42 -29.97
N THR A 356 -21.91 -1.16 -29.87
CA THR A 356 -21.15 -1.32 -28.62
C THR A 356 -21.64 -0.36 -27.53
N PRO A 357 -22.07 -0.86 -26.36
CA PRO A 357 -22.45 -0.01 -25.22
C PRO A 357 -21.24 0.78 -24.69
N MET A 358 -21.36 2.11 -24.64
CA MET A 358 -20.33 3.02 -24.12
C MET A 358 -20.67 3.53 -22.71
N SER A 359 -21.96 3.72 -22.44
CA SER A 359 -22.49 4.16 -21.15
C SER A 359 -23.87 3.53 -20.92
N MET A 360 -24.22 3.26 -19.66
CA MET A 360 -25.45 2.57 -19.24
C MET A 360 -25.95 3.19 -17.93
N ASP A 361 -27.27 3.36 -17.77
CA ASP A 361 -27.86 3.87 -16.52
C ASP A 361 -29.24 3.27 -16.24
N PHE A 362 -29.46 2.79 -15.00
CA PHE A 362 -30.74 2.24 -14.55
C PHE A 362 -31.68 3.35 -14.07
N HIS A 363 -32.97 3.25 -14.40
CA HIS A 363 -33.96 4.25 -13.98
C HIS A 363 -34.12 4.27 -12.45
N PRO A 364 -34.01 5.44 -11.77
CA PRO A 364 -33.83 5.54 -10.31
C PRO A 364 -35.05 5.15 -9.45
N ILE A 365 -36.16 4.78 -10.10
CA ILE A 365 -37.42 4.30 -9.49
C ILE A 365 -37.90 2.97 -10.13
N GLN A 366 -37.43 2.63 -11.33
CA GLN A 366 -37.95 1.49 -12.13
C GLN A 366 -36.81 0.50 -12.36
N GLN A 367 -36.64 -0.40 -11.40
CA GLN A 367 -35.42 -1.21 -11.21
C GLN A 367 -35.01 -2.12 -12.37
N THR A 368 -35.91 -2.36 -13.33
CA THR A 368 -35.66 -3.16 -14.55
C THR A 368 -35.45 -2.32 -15.81
N ILE A 369 -35.68 -1.00 -15.77
CA ILE A 369 -35.50 -0.14 -16.94
C ILE A 369 -34.05 0.30 -17.05
N LEU A 370 -33.42 -0.05 -18.18
CA LEU A 370 -32.02 0.23 -18.49
C LEU A 370 -31.93 1.12 -19.73
N LEU A 371 -31.30 2.28 -19.57
CA LEU A 371 -30.91 3.18 -20.65
C LEU A 371 -29.49 2.82 -21.11
N VAL A 372 -29.25 2.88 -22.43
CA VAL A 372 -27.99 2.47 -23.07
C VAL A 372 -27.56 3.50 -24.11
N GLY A 373 -26.34 4.02 -24.00
CA GLY A 373 -25.70 4.87 -25.01
C GLY A 373 -24.62 4.11 -25.76
N THR A 374 -24.55 4.23 -27.09
CA THR A 374 -23.66 3.42 -27.95
C THR A 374 -22.53 4.21 -28.61
N ASN A 375 -21.54 3.47 -29.11
CA ASN A 375 -20.41 4.02 -29.89
C ASN A 375 -20.79 4.66 -31.24
N VAL A 376 -22.02 4.44 -31.74
CA VAL A 376 -22.55 5.05 -32.98
C VAL A 376 -23.56 6.18 -32.73
N GLY A 377 -23.71 6.62 -31.48
CA GLY A 377 -24.59 7.73 -31.11
C GLY A 377 -26.05 7.32 -30.82
N ASP A 378 -26.42 6.07 -31.12
CA ASP A 378 -27.76 5.54 -30.84
C ASP A 378 -27.99 5.37 -29.33
N ILE A 379 -29.21 5.68 -28.90
CA ILE A 379 -29.75 5.50 -27.55
C ILE A 379 -30.75 4.34 -27.56
N GLY A 380 -30.54 3.32 -26.73
CA GLY A 380 -31.50 2.24 -26.49
C GLY A 380 -32.16 2.35 -25.11
N LEU A 381 -33.45 2.03 -25.03
CA LEU A 381 -34.17 1.82 -23.77
C LEU A 381 -34.69 0.38 -23.72
N TRP A 382 -34.43 -0.32 -22.62
CA TRP A 382 -34.79 -1.72 -22.41
C TRP A 382 -35.58 -1.92 -21.12
N ASP A 383 -36.55 -2.84 -21.13
CA ASP A 383 -36.97 -3.53 -19.91
C ASP A 383 -36.22 -4.86 -19.77
N VAL A 384 -35.37 -4.92 -18.76
CA VAL A 384 -34.57 -6.09 -18.39
C VAL A 384 -35.44 -7.25 -17.88
N GLY A 385 -36.65 -6.97 -17.37
CA GLY A 385 -37.61 -7.96 -16.92
C GLY A 385 -38.11 -8.85 -18.08
N THR A 386 -38.79 -8.22 -19.03
CA THR A 386 -39.34 -8.84 -20.25
C THR A 386 -38.28 -9.20 -21.30
N ARG A 387 -37.11 -8.54 -21.27
CA ARG A 387 -36.07 -8.52 -22.33
C ARG A 387 -36.42 -7.68 -23.56
N GLU A 388 -37.46 -6.85 -23.50
CA GLU A 388 -37.90 -6.05 -24.64
C GLU A 388 -37.12 -4.73 -24.76
N ARG A 389 -36.78 -4.34 -25.99
CA ARG A 389 -36.23 -3.02 -26.30
C ARG A 389 -37.37 -2.05 -26.56
N LEU A 390 -37.77 -1.34 -25.51
CA LEU A 390 -38.87 -0.36 -25.53
C LEU A 390 -38.64 0.74 -26.58
N ALA A 391 -37.40 1.24 -26.71
CA ALA A 391 -37.09 2.26 -27.72
C ALA A 391 -35.67 2.15 -28.28
N LEU A 392 -35.50 2.67 -29.49
CA LEU A 392 -34.22 2.97 -30.11
C LEU A 392 -34.34 4.37 -30.76
N LYS A 393 -33.43 5.29 -30.43
CA LYS A 393 -33.35 6.63 -31.02
C LYS A 393 -31.95 6.83 -31.58
N ASN A 394 -31.83 7.02 -32.89
CA ASN A 394 -30.55 7.26 -33.55
C ASN A 394 -30.11 8.72 -33.41
N PHE A 395 -28.79 8.97 -33.37
CA PHE A 395 -28.28 10.34 -33.27
C PHE A 395 -28.73 11.20 -34.44
N LYS A 396 -29.35 12.34 -34.12
CA LYS A 396 -29.70 13.43 -35.04
C LYS A 396 -29.64 14.75 -34.28
N VAL A 397 -29.06 15.78 -34.88
CA VAL A 397 -29.22 17.18 -34.45
C VAL A 397 -30.65 17.61 -34.79
N TRP A 398 -31.32 18.33 -33.89
CA TRP A 398 -32.73 18.71 -34.07
C TRP A 398 -32.83 20.04 -34.84
N GLU A 399 -32.04 21.05 -34.46
CA GLU A 399 -32.01 22.36 -35.13
C GLU A 399 -30.60 22.74 -35.62
N LEU A 400 -30.12 22.03 -36.65
CA LEU A 400 -28.77 22.22 -37.23
C LEU A 400 -28.47 23.68 -37.64
N GLY A 401 -29.49 24.48 -37.98
CA GLY A 401 -29.34 25.89 -38.32
C GLY A 401 -29.18 26.85 -37.12
N ALA A 402 -29.52 26.41 -35.90
CA ALA A 402 -29.33 27.15 -34.66
C ALA A 402 -27.97 26.83 -33.99
N CYS A 403 -27.40 25.65 -34.27
CA CYS A 403 -26.07 25.22 -33.83
C CYS A 403 -24.94 26.16 -34.30
N ALA A 404 -23.87 26.28 -33.51
CA ALA A 404 -22.72 27.10 -33.87
C ALA A 404 -22.03 26.61 -35.16
N VAL A 405 -21.46 27.55 -35.92
CA VAL A 405 -20.72 27.26 -37.16
C VAL A 405 -19.54 26.29 -36.93
N SER A 406 -18.95 26.31 -35.73
CA SER A 406 -17.92 25.36 -35.29
C SER A 406 -18.45 23.93 -35.21
N LEU A 407 -19.62 23.72 -34.58
CA LEU A 407 -20.31 22.42 -34.51
C LEU A 407 -20.73 21.93 -35.90
N GLN A 408 -21.34 22.80 -36.72
CA GLN A 408 -21.68 22.47 -38.11
C GLN A 408 -20.43 22.00 -38.90
N THR A 409 -19.32 22.72 -38.76
CA THR A 409 -18.03 22.36 -39.40
C THR A 409 -17.47 21.05 -38.86
N ALA A 410 -17.58 20.79 -37.55
CA ALA A 410 -17.11 19.56 -36.92
C ALA A 410 -17.88 18.31 -37.38
N LEU A 411 -19.19 18.43 -37.61
CA LEU A 411 -20.04 17.36 -38.15
C LEU A 411 -19.80 17.11 -39.66
N VAL A 412 -19.51 18.16 -40.43
CA VAL A 412 -19.16 18.03 -41.86
C VAL A 412 -17.77 17.41 -42.06
N LYS A 413 -16.81 17.75 -41.19
CA LYS A 413 -15.44 17.22 -41.26
C LYS A 413 -15.37 15.72 -40.92
N ASP A 414 -16.21 15.28 -40.00
CA ASP A 414 -16.32 13.89 -39.56
C ASP A 414 -17.72 13.65 -38.95
N PRO A 415 -18.59 12.89 -39.63
CA PRO A 415 -19.97 12.67 -39.20
C PRO A 415 -20.10 11.58 -38.13
N SER A 416 -19.01 10.94 -37.69
CA SER A 416 -19.08 9.92 -36.65
C SER A 416 -19.38 10.55 -35.27
N VAL A 417 -20.38 10.02 -34.57
CA VAL A 417 -20.76 10.51 -33.23
C VAL A 417 -20.94 9.31 -32.32
N SER A 418 -20.40 9.39 -31.12
CA SER A 418 -20.52 8.38 -30.07
C SER A 418 -21.19 8.99 -28.84
N VAL A 419 -21.93 8.19 -28.08
CA VAL A 419 -22.40 8.58 -26.76
C VAL A 419 -21.25 8.39 -25.77
N ASN A 420 -20.82 9.47 -25.12
CA ASN A 420 -19.78 9.41 -24.09
C ASN A 420 -20.37 9.07 -22.73
N ARG A 421 -21.52 9.68 -22.39
CA ARG A 421 -22.21 9.47 -21.12
C ARG A 421 -23.73 9.59 -21.29
N ILE A 422 -24.47 8.72 -20.59
CA ILE A 422 -25.89 8.89 -20.30
C ILE A 422 -26.13 8.88 -18.79
N ILE A 423 -27.20 9.55 -18.36
CA ILE A 423 -27.64 9.55 -16.97
C ILE A 423 -29.12 9.95 -16.85
N TRP A 424 -29.85 9.33 -15.92
CA TRP A 424 -31.21 9.75 -15.53
C TRP A 424 -31.20 10.98 -14.61
N SER A 425 -32.25 11.80 -14.66
CA SER A 425 -32.53 12.76 -13.59
C SER A 425 -32.91 12.02 -12.29
N PRO A 426 -32.70 12.58 -11.09
CA PRO A 426 -32.91 11.85 -9.82
C PRO A 426 -34.33 11.34 -9.57
N ASP A 427 -35.32 11.94 -10.25
CA ASP A 427 -36.74 11.58 -10.26
C ASP A 427 -37.14 10.67 -11.44
N GLY A 428 -36.24 10.46 -12.42
CA GLY A 428 -36.45 9.60 -13.59
C GLY A 428 -37.30 10.20 -14.72
N THR A 429 -37.80 11.44 -14.58
CA THR A 429 -38.66 12.07 -15.60
C THR A 429 -37.91 12.52 -16.85
N LEU A 430 -36.60 12.79 -16.72
CA LEU A 430 -35.71 13.17 -17.80
C LEU A 430 -34.49 12.23 -17.85
N PHE A 431 -33.83 12.16 -19.00
CA PHE A 431 -32.46 11.67 -19.10
C PHE A 431 -31.61 12.55 -20.02
N GLY A 432 -30.32 12.67 -19.68
CA GLY A 432 -29.34 13.44 -20.42
C GLY A 432 -28.37 12.54 -21.19
N VAL A 433 -27.96 13.00 -22.37
CA VAL A 433 -27.08 12.30 -23.30
C VAL A 433 -25.98 13.26 -23.76
N ALA A 434 -24.73 12.93 -23.40
CA ALA A 434 -23.53 13.66 -23.82
C ALA A 434 -22.82 12.92 -24.95
N TYR A 435 -22.49 13.66 -26.01
CA TYR A 435 -21.88 13.12 -27.23
C TYR A 435 -20.40 13.49 -27.37
N SER A 436 -19.66 12.77 -28.20
CA SER A 436 -18.28 13.12 -28.62
C SER A 436 -18.18 14.30 -29.60
N ARG A 437 -19.27 15.08 -29.71
CA ARG A 437 -19.33 16.39 -30.38
C ARG A 437 -19.84 17.41 -29.35
N HIS A 438 -20.08 18.65 -29.78
CA HIS A 438 -20.39 19.75 -28.86
C HIS A 438 -21.72 19.59 -28.10
N ILE A 439 -22.57 18.66 -28.52
CA ILE A 439 -23.99 18.58 -28.19
C ILE A 439 -24.24 17.77 -26.90
N VAL A 440 -25.15 18.30 -26.08
CA VAL A 440 -25.95 17.52 -25.12
C VAL A 440 -27.40 17.51 -25.58
N GLN A 441 -28.07 16.36 -25.49
CA GLN A 441 -29.51 16.24 -25.65
C GLN A 441 -30.15 15.74 -24.35
N ILE A 442 -31.32 16.27 -24.02
CA ILE A 442 -32.15 15.88 -22.89
C ILE A 442 -33.50 15.43 -23.44
N TYR A 443 -33.94 14.27 -22.98
CA TYR A 443 -35.21 13.66 -23.37
C TYR A 443 -36.12 13.55 -22.14
N SER A 444 -37.43 13.68 -22.33
CA SER A 444 -38.42 13.31 -21.31
C SER A 444 -38.89 11.88 -21.51
N TYR A 445 -39.17 11.20 -20.40
CA TYR A 445 -39.66 9.83 -20.34
C TYR A 445 -40.99 9.79 -19.59
N HIS A 446 -42.01 9.20 -20.21
CA HIS A 446 -43.37 9.12 -19.65
C HIS A 446 -43.83 7.69 -19.36
N GLY A 447 -42.90 6.71 -19.46
CA GLY A 447 -43.17 5.29 -19.28
C GLY A 447 -43.22 4.52 -20.60
N GLY A 448 -42.77 3.26 -20.58
CA GLY A 448 -42.81 2.39 -21.77
C GLY A 448 -41.86 2.88 -22.87
N ASP A 449 -42.39 3.10 -24.06
CA ASP A 449 -41.66 3.58 -25.25
C ASP A 449 -41.76 5.10 -25.47
N ASP A 450 -42.54 5.82 -24.64
CA ASP A 450 -42.76 7.27 -24.77
C ASP A 450 -41.55 8.10 -24.29
N ILE A 451 -40.59 8.21 -25.20
CA ILE A 451 -39.40 9.08 -25.13
C ILE A 451 -39.58 10.26 -26.10
N ARG A 452 -39.59 11.47 -25.54
CA ARG A 452 -39.77 12.73 -26.28
C ARG A 452 -38.55 13.63 -26.20
N GLN A 453 -38.34 14.43 -27.24
CA GLN A 453 -37.31 15.47 -27.28
C GLN A 453 -37.70 16.59 -26.31
N HIS A 454 -36.81 16.97 -25.39
CA HIS A 454 -37.06 18.05 -24.41
C HIS A 454 -36.13 19.25 -24.64
N LEU A 455 -34.82 19.03 -24.78
CA LEU A 455 -33.85 20.11 -25.02
C LEU A 455 -32.58 19.64 -25.74
N GLU A 456 -32.04 20.47 -26.63
CA GLU A 456 -30.73 20.31 -27.29
C GLU A 456 -29.83 21.52 -26.93
N ILE A 457 -28.57 21.26 -26.57
CA ILE A 457 -27.62 22.26 -26.07
C ILE A 457 -26.27 22.13 -26.80
N ASP A 458 -25.82 23.20 -27.45
CA ASP A 458 -24.43 23.36 -27.94
C ASP A 458 -23.54 23.75 -26.74
N ALA A 459 -23.00 22.73 -26.05
CA ALA A 459 -22.50 22.87 -24.68
C ALA A 459 -21.02 23.23 -24.62
N HIS A 460 -20.15 22.54 -25.37
CA HIS A 460 -18.69 22.68 -25.29
C HIS A 460 -18.03 22.79 -26.67
N VAL A 461 -16.88 23.47 -26.76
CA VAL A 461 -16.09 23.53 -28.00
C VAL A 461 -15.20 22.29 -28.10
N GLY A 462 -15.76 21.22 -28.67
CA GLY A 462 -15.13 19.89 -28.78
C GLY A 462 -16.11 18.78 -28.40
N GLY A 463 -15.63 17.67 -27.82
CA GLY A 463 -16.49 16.66 -27.22
C GLY A 463 -17.01 17.07 -25.84
N VAL A 464 -18.20 16.55 -25.48
CA VAL A 464 -18.70 16.57 -24.09
C VAL A 464 -18.36 15.22 -23.45
N ASN A 465 -17.51 15.24 -22.43
CA ASN A 465 -16.91 14.03 -21.86
C ASN A 465 -17.78 13.39 -20.78
N ASP A 466 -18.48 14.19 -19.97
CA ASP A 466 -19.34 13.72 -18.89
C ASP A 466 -20.54 14.66 -18.66
N ILE A 467 -21.59 14.10 -18.05
CA ILE A 467 -22.85 14.80 -17.74
C ILE A 467 -23.45 14.29 -16.43
N ALA A 468 -23.89 15.22 -15.58
CA ALA A 468 -24.56 14.91 -14.32
C ALA A 468 -25.72 15.87 -14.05
N PHE A 469 -26.82 15.37 -13.50
CA PHE A 469 -27.89 16.21 -12.93
C PHE A 469 -27.53 16.63 -11.50
N SER A 470 -27.94 17.84 -11.13
CA SER A 470 -27.91 18.32 -9.74
C SER A 470 -29.09 19.25 -9.48
N ASN A 471 -29.37 19.54 -8.20
CA ASN A 471 -30.45 20.43 -7.79
C ASN A 471 -29.92 21.69 -7.05
N PRO A 472 -29.02 22.51 -7.65
CA PRO A 472 -28.50 23.72 -7.03
C PRO A 472 -29.65 24.64 -6.60
N ASN A 473 -29.67 25.04 -5.32
CA ASN A 473 -30.75 25.85 -4.72
C ASN A 473 -32.19 25.30 -4.95
N LYS A 474 -32.33 23.97 -5.13
CA LYS A 474 -33.59 23.24 -5.49
C LYS A 474 -34.07 23.41 -6.94
N GLN A 475 -33.28 24.03 -7.82
CA GLN A 475 -33.54 24.11 -9.27
C GLN A 475 -32.83 22.94 -9.96
N LEU A 476 -33.54 22.20 -10.83
CA LEU A 476 -32.93 21.08 -11.58
C LEU A 476 -32.00 21.63 -12.66
N CYS A 477 -30.72 21.32 -12.56
CA CYS A 477 -29.69 21.74 -13.49
C CYS A 477 -28.89 20.54 -14.03
N VAL A 478 -28.37 20.72 -15.24
CA VAL A 478 -27.43 19.80 -15.89
C VAL A 478 -26.04 20.40 -15.80
N ILE A 479 -25.06 19.58 -15.43
CA ILE A 479 -23.64 19.92 -15.37
C ILE A 479 -22.94 19.15 -16.49
N THR A 480 -22.15 19.85 -17.29
CA THR A 480 -21.42 19.28 -18.43
C THR A 480 -19.94 19.65 -18.33
N CYS A 481 -19.07 18.79 -18.86
CA CYS A 481 -17.65 19.08 -19.01
C CYS A 481 -17.11 18.54 -20.34
N GLY A 482 -16.00 19.09 -20.83
CA GLY A 482 -15.51 18.74 -22.17
C GLY A 482 -14.13 19.27 -22.54
N ASP A 483 -13.83 19.18 -23.84
CA ASP A 483 -12.48 19.43 -24.38
C ASP A 483 -12.05 20.90 -24.35
N ASP A 484 -13.00 21.83 -24.22
CA ASP A 484 -12.72 23.26 -24.02
C ASP A 484 -12.19 23.60 -22.61
N LYS A 485 -11.90 22.57 -21.79
CA LYS A 485 -11.37 22.65 -20.42
C LYS A 485 -12.31 23.29 -19.40
N THR A 486 -13.56 23.58 -19.77
CA THR A 486 -14.54 24.21 -18.88
C THR A 486 -15.50 23.20 -18.27
N ILE A 487 -16.14 23.58 -17.17
CA ILE A 487 -17.35 22.94 -16.65
C ILE A 487 -18.47 23.96 -16.72
N LYS A 488 -19.62 23.57 -17.27
CA LYS A 488 -20.77 24.46 -17.47
C LYS A 488 -22.00 23.90 -16.77
N VAL A 489 -22.84 24.79 -16.26
CA VAL A 489 -24.10 24.43 -15.60
C VAL A 489 -25.24 25.11 -16.34
N TRP A 490 -26.27 24.33 -16.65
CA TRP A 490 -27.43 24.72 -17.46
C TRP A 490 -28.70 24.44 -16.68
N ASP A 491 -29.68 25.33 -16.73
CA ASP A 491 -31.02 25.02 -16.23
C ASP A 491 -31.67 23.93 -17.11
N ALA A 492 -32.15 22.85 -16.49
CA ALA A 492 -32.69 21.70 -17.22
C ALA A 492 -34.05 21.97 -17.88
N THR A 493 -34.71 23.09 -17.55
CA THR A 493 -36.05 23.43 -18.06
C THR A 493 -35.96 24.32 -19.30
N SER A 494 -35.02 25.26 -19.32
CA SER A 494 -34.89 26.33 -20.34
C SER A 494 -33.60 26.27 -21.17
N GLY A 495 -32.62 25.44 -20.76
CA GLY A 495 -31.30 25.39 -21.40
C GLY A 495 -30.43 26.62 -21.19
N THR A 496 -30.85 27.56 -20.34
CA THR A 496 -30.07 28.75 -20.04
C THR A 496 -28.81 28.40 -19.25
N LYS A 497 -27.64 28.85 -19.72
CA LYS A 497 -26.36 28.64 -19.04
C LYS A 497 -26.29 29.53 -17.79
N GLN A 498 -26.21 28.88 -16.62
CA GLN A 498 -26.21 29.52 -15.30
C GLN A 498 -24.79 29.79 -14.78
N TYR A 499 -23.87 28.83 -14.95
CA TYR A 499 -22.48 28.92 -14.47
C TYR A 499 -21.48 28.49 -15.53
N THR A 500 -20.23 28.97 -15.41
CA THR A 500 -19.10 28.51 -16.23
C THR A 500 -17.84 28.58 -15.38
N PHE A 501 -17.21 27.43 -15.18
CA PHE A 501 -16.01 27.27 -14.37
C PHE A 501 -14.81 27.05 -15.29
N GLU A 502 -13.80 27.89 -15.11
CA GLU A 502 -12.54 27.90 -15.85
C GLU A 502 -11.38 27.75 -14.85
N GLY A 503 -10.27 27.13 -15.27
CA GLY A 503 -9.08 26.90 -14.41
C GLY A 503 -8.55 25.47 -14.37
N HIS A 504 -9.04 24.57 -15.24
CA HIS A 504 -8.34 23.34 -15.61
C HIS A 504 -7.41 23.59 -16.81
N GLU A 505 -6.19 23.04 -16.79
CA GLU A 505 -5.20 23.23 -17.85
C GLU A 505 -5.27 22.15 -18.95
N ALA A 506 -6.02 21.07 -18.71
CA ALA A 506 -6.31 20.00 -19.66
C ALA A 506 -7.84 19.85 -19.86
N PRO A 507 -8.30 19.14 -20.91
CA PRO A 507 -9.69 18.72 -21.06
C PRO A 507 -10.25 18.11 -19.79
N VAL A 508 -11.49 18.48 -19.44
CA VAL A 508 -12.18 17.92 -18.27
C VAL A 508 -12.86 16.62 -18.68
N TYR A 509 -12.63 15.55 -17.91
CA TYR A 509 -13.00 14.19 -18.26
C TYR A 509 -14.21 13.66 -17.46
N SER A 510 -14.39 14.09 -16.21
CA SER A 510 -15.55 13.68 -15.40
C SER A 510 -16.00 14.78 -14.42
N VAL A 511 -17.29 14.77 -14.06
CA VAL A 511 -17.90 15.67 -13.06
C VAL A 511 -18.79 14.90 -12.08
N CYS A 512 -18.63 15.20 -10.79
CA CYS A 512 -19.35 14.55 -9.70
C CYS A 512 -19.94 15.63 -8.76
N PRO A 513 -21.21 16.04 -8.96
CA PRO A 513 -21.90 16.95 -8.03
C PRO A 513 -22.25 16.25 -6.72
N HIS A 514 -22.17 16.99 -5.61
CA HIS A 514 -22.53 16.47 -4.30
C HIS A 514 -23.15 17.54 -3.38
N TYR A 515 -23.76 17.08 -2.29
CA TYR A 515 -24.46 17.91 -1.30
C TYR A 515 -24.20 17.40 0.12
N LYS A 516 -23.59 18.22 0.96
CA LYS A 516 -23.24 17.88 2.35
C LYS A 516 -23.44 19.10 3.24
N GLU A 517 -24.10 18.91 4.39
CA GLU A 517 -24.26 19.94 5.44
C GLU A 517 -24.79 21.30 4.91
N ASN A 518 -25.77 21.24 4.00
CA ASN A 518 -26.36 22.37 3.27
C ASN A 518 -25.45 23.09 2.25
N ILE A 519 -24.24 22.59 2.00
CA ILE A 519 -23.31 23.10 0.98
C ILE A 519 -23.40 22.22 -0.28
N GLN A 520 -23.52 22.86 -1.44
CA GLN A 520 -23.54 22.21 -2.76
C GLN A 520 -22.24 22.50 -3.48
N PHE A 521 -21.58 21.44 -3.98
CA PHE A 521 -20.29 21.54 -4.67
C PHE A 521 -20.20 20.55 -5.83
N ILE A 522 -19.20 20.77 -6.69
CA ILE A 522 -18.88 19.93 -7.85
C ILE A 522 -17.43 19.48 -7.71
N PHE A 523 -17.19 18.17 -7.68
CA PHE A 523 -15.87 17.62 -7.98
C PHE A 523 -15.72 17.40 -9.48
N SER A 524 -14.49 17.51 -9.98
CA SER A 524 -14.18 17.37 -11.40
C SER A 524 -12.76 16.86 -11.60
N THR A 525 -12.55 16.13 -12.69
CA THR A 525 -11.23 15.59 -13.07
C THR A 525 -10.84 16.06 -14.46
N ALA A 526 -9.55 16.35 -14.68
CA ALA A 526 -9.00 16.64 -15.99
C ALA A 526 -7.96 15.60 -16.44
N LEU A 527 -7.63 15.59 -17.74
CA LEU A 527 -6.72 14.61 -18.36
C LEU A 527 -5.25 14.72 -17.88
N ASP A 528 -4.88 15.80 -17.19
CA ASP A 528 -3.61 15.96 -16.49
C ASP A 528 -3.60 15.27 -15.10
N GLY A 529 -4.72 14.67 -14.70
CA GLY A 529 -4.92 14.07 -13.38
C GLY A 529 -5.47 15.02 -12.32
N LYS A 530 -5.69 16.30 -12.62
CA LYS A 530 -6.09 17.24 -11.58
C LYS A 530 -7.55 17.05 -11.17
N ILE A 531 -7.76 16.93 -9.86
CA ILE A 531 -9.06 16.95 -9.21
C ILE A 531 -9.31 18.36 -8.66
N LYS A 532 -10.35 19.03 -9.16
CA LYS A 532 -10.76 20.35 -8.67
C LYS A 532 -12.16 20.32 -8.08
N ALA A 533 -12.31 21.00 -6.95
CA ALA A 533 -13.59 21.24 -6.27
C ALA A 533 -14.10 22.66 -6.57
N TRP A 534 -15.40 22.80 -6.86
CA TRP A 534 -16.04 24.08 -7.21
C TRP A 534 -17.30 24.30 -6.38
N LEU A 535 -17.63 25.57 -6.13
CA LEU A 535 -18.89 26.01 -5.53
C LEU A 535 -19.73 26.77 -6.58
N TYR A 536 -21.04 26.85 -6.36
CA TYR A 536 -21.99 27.56 -7.25
C TYR A 536 -21.92 29.10 -7.08
N ASP A 537 -20.72 29.66 -7.15
CA ASP A 537 -20.40 31.08 -6.91
C ASP A 537 -19.50 31.73 -8.00
N ASN A 538 -19.05 30.95 -8.99
CA ASN A 538 -18.08 31.35 -10.04
C ASN A 538 -16.71 31.86 -9.51
N LEU A 539 -16.35 31.65 -8.24
CA LEU A 539 -15.10 32.16 -7.63
C LEU A 539 -13.88 31.22 -7.83
N GLY A 540 -13.87 30.45 -8.91
CA GLY A 540 -12.77 29.53 -9.27
C GLY A 540 -12.73 28.24 -8.44
N SER A 541 -11.72 27.40 -8.70
CA SER A 541 -11.54 26.13 -7.99
C SER A 541 -11.10 26.36 -6.55
N ARG A 542 -11.82 25.77 -5.59
CA ARG A 542 -11.57 25.93 -4.15
C ARG A 542 -10.42 25.06 -3.63
N VAL A 543 -10.21 23.91 -4.25
CA VAL A 543 -9.07 23.02 -3.97
C VAL A 543 -8.56 22.40 -5.28
N ASP A 544 -7.28 22.03 -5.30
CA ASP A 544 -6.59 21.32 -6.37
C ASP A 544 -5.88 20.11 -5.72
N TYR A 545 -6.15 18.90 -6.20
CA TYR A 545 -5.48 17.66 -5.78
C TYR A 545 -5.01 16.88 -7.00
N ASP A 546 -3.89 16.15 -6.89
CA ASP A 546 -3.44 15.25 -7.94
C ASP A 546 -4.07 13.87 -7.78
N ALA A 547 -4.83 13.40 -8.79
CA ALA A 547 -5.29 12.02 -8.86
C ALA A 547 -4.11 11.07 -9.09
N PRO A 548 -4.09 9.87 -8.49
CA PRO A 548 -3.11 8.84 -8.81
C PRO A 548 -3.02 8.61 -10.34
N GLY A 549 -1.80 8.53 -10.88
CA GLY A 549 -1.57 8.08 -12.25
C GLY A 549 -1.82 9.08 -13.40
N HIS A 550 -2.29 10.30 -13.14
CA HIS A 550 -2.31 11.41 -14.11
C HIS A 550 -2.92 11.12 -15.51
N TRP A 551 -4.15 10.59 -15.55
CA TRP A 551 -4.93 10.40 -16.79
C TRP A 551 -6.45 10.27 -16.50
N CYS A 552 -7.25 9.90 -17.50
CA CYS A 552 -8.71 9.71 -17.44
C CYS A 552 -9.21 9.06 -16.14
N THR A 553 -9.78 9.89 -15.25
CA THR A 553 -10.26 9.49 -13.93
C THR A 553 -11.73 9.86 -13.77
N THR A 554 -12.57 8.91 -13.37
CA THR A 554 -13.97 9.12 -12.99
C THR A 554 -14.10 9.26 -11.47
N MET A 555 -15.10 10.00 -10.99
CA MET A 555 -15.38 10.16 -9.57
C MET A 555 -16.84 9.79 -9.26
N ALA A 556 -17.06 9.11 -8.12
CA ALA A 556 -18.38 8.79 -7.63
C ALA A 556 -18.41 8.74 -6.10
N TYR A 557 -19.55 9.08 -5.52
CA TYR A 557 -19.86 8.84 -4.12
C TYR A 557 -20.46 7.46 -3.90
N SER A 558 -20.34 6.95 -2.67
CA SER A 558 -21.25 5.90 -2.17
C SER A 558 -22.70 6.38 -2.16
N ALA A 559 -23.66 5.45 -2.17
CA ALA A 559 -25.10 5.74 -2.24
C ALA A 559 -25.69 6.42 -0.98
N ASP A 560 -24.96 6.47 0.14
CA ASP A 560 -25.25 7.33 1.31
C ASP A 560 -24.58 8.72 1.25
N GLY A 561 -23.68 8.96 0.29
CA GLY A 561 -22.85 10.17 0.24
C GLY A 561 -21.71 10.23 1.27
N SER A 562 -21.42 9.15 2.02
CA SER A 562 -20.43 9.20 3.10
C SER A 562 -18.98 8.97 2.66
N ARG A 563 -18.75 8.43 1.46
CA ARG A 563 -17.41 8.09 0.93
C ARG A 563 -17.26 8.59 -0.50
N LEU A 564 -16.13 9.24 -0.78
CA LEU A 564 -15.74 9.69 -2.12
C LEU A 564 -14.71 8.72 -2.72
N PHE A 565 -14.98 8.23 -3.93
CA PHE A 565 -14.09 7.37 -4.70
C PHE A 565 -13.66 8.02 -6.01
N SER A 566 -12.45 7.71 -6.46
CA SER A 566 -12.02 7.98 -7.83
C SER A 566 -11.37 6.74 -8.46
N CYS A 567 -11.72 6.46 -9.72
CA CYS A 567 -11.22 5.34 -10.51
C CYS A 567 -10.68 5.83 -11.84
N GLY A 568 -9.53 5.33 -12.25
CA GLY A 568 -8.98 5.60 -13.57
C GLY A 568 -7.99 4.55 -14.02
N THR A 569 -7.42 4.79 -15.18
CA THR A 569 -6.15 4.20 -15.61
C THR A 569 -5.09 5.29 -15.55
N SER A 570 -3.85 4.97 -15.18
CA SER A 570 -2.74 5.91 -15.29
C SER A 570 -2.34 6.15 -16.75
N LYS A 571 -1.50 7.16 -17.00
CA LYS A 571 -0.89 7.43 -18.32
C LYS A 571 -0.04 6.26 -18.84
N GLU A 572 0.52 5.46 -17.93
CA GLU A 572 1.30 4.25 -18.19
C GLU A 572 0.38 3.02 -18.42
N GLY A 573 -0.90 3.13 -18.05
CA GLY A 573 -1.92 2.08 -18.18
C GLY A 573 -2.26 1.32 -16.89
N GLU A 574 -1.76 1.73 -15.72
CA GLU A 574 -2.09 1.05 -14.45
C GLU A 574 -3.51 1.44 -13.98
N SER A 575 -4.43 0.46 -13.90
CA SER A 575 -5.79 0.68 -13.38
C SER A 575 -5.80 0.85 -11.85
N PHE A 576 -6.58 1.80 -11.33
CA PHE A 576 -6.69 2.06 -9.89
C PHE A 576 -8.11 2.43 -9.44
N ILE A 577 -8.40 2.18 -8.14
CA ILE A 577 -9.46 2.86 -7.39
C ILE A 577 -8.91 3.30 -6.03
N VAL A 578 -9.23 4.53 -5.63
CA VAL A 578 -8.94 5.08 -4.30
C VAL A 578 -10.19 5.62 -3.61
N GLU A 579 -10.24 5.48 -2.29
CA GLU A 579 -11.15 6.23 -1.40
C GLU A 579 -10.41 7.47 -0.88
N TRP A 580 -11.08 8.62 -0.84
CA TRP A 580 -10.52 9.88 -0.36
C TRP A 580 -10.96 10.21 1.07
N ASN A 581 -10.07 10.82 1.87
CA ASN A 581 -10.46 11.54 3.07
C ASN A 581 -10.78 13.00 2.70
N GLU A 582 -12.07 13.31 2.57
CA GLU A 582 -12.55 14.64 2.17
C GLU A 582 -11.96 15.79 3.01
N SER A 583 -11.73 15.56 4.31
CA SER A 583 -11.23 16.58 5.24
C SER A 583 -9.72 16.84 5.12
N GLU A 584 -8.96 15.86 4.61
CA GLU A 584 -7.50 15.90 4.53
C GLU A 584 -6.97 16.12 3.11
N GLY A 585 -7.80 15.90 2.08
CA GLY A 585 -7.35 15.95 0.69
C GLY A 585 -6.40 14.81 0.30
N ALA A 586 -6.43 13.72 1.06
CA ALA A 586 -5.49 12.60 0.94
C ALA A 586 -6.21 11.29 0.60
N VAL A 587 -5.50 10.38 -0.08
CA VAL A 587 -5.97 9.01 -0.29
C VAL A 587 -6.05 8.28 1.06
N LYS A 588 -7.25 7.83 1.40
CA LYS A 588 -7.60 7.09 2.62
C LYS A 588 -7.38 5.58 2.44
N ARG A 589 -7.73 5.05 1.26
CA ARG A 589 -7.54 3.64 0.86
C ARG A 589 -7.23 3.54 -0.62
N THR A 590 -6.42 2.56 -1.01
CA THR A 590 -6.16 2.19 -2.42
C THR A 590 -6.54 0.72 -2.60
N TYR A 591 -7.58 0.44 -3.40
CA TYR A 591 -8.09 -0.92 -3.57
C TYR A 591 -7.17 -1.75 -4.48
N GLN A 592 -6.94 -3.01 -4.10
CA GLN A 592 -5.97 -3.90 -4.73
C GLN A 592 -6.66 -5.06 -5.45
N GLY A 593 -6.33 -5.26 -6.74
CA GLY A 593 -6.89 -6.34 -7.58
C GLY A 593 -6.71 -6.12 -9.09
N PHE A 594 -6.50 -4.86 -9.48
CA PHE A 594 -6.07 -4.45 -10.82
C PHE A 594 -4.71 -5.04 -11.22
N ARG A 595 -4.42 -5.12 -12.52
CA ARG A 595 -3.06 -5.38 -13.03
C ARG A 595 -2.45 -4.12 -13.65
N LYS A 596 -1.16 -4.21 -14.01
CA LYS A 596 -0.32 -3.08 -14.45
C LYS A 596 -0.65 -2.50 -15.84
N ARG A 597 -1.57 -3.08 -16.62
CA ARG A 597 -1.80 -2.60 -17.99
C ARG A 597 -3.19 -2.91 -18.54
N SER A 598 -4.15 -2.03 -18.26
CA SER A 598 -5.39 -1.99 -19.06
C SER A 598 -5.16 -1.29 -20.40
N MET A 599 -5.92 -1.66 -21.42
CA MET A 599 -5.95 -0.97 -22.72
C MET A 599 -7.15 0.00 -22.86
N GLY A 600 -7.86 0.30 -21.78
CA GLY A 600 -8.96 1.26 -21.78
C GLY A 600 -9.38 1.70 -20.39
N VAL A 601 -9.98 2.89 -20.29
CA VAL A 601 -10.39 3.49 -19.02
C VAL A 601 -11.37 2.54 -18.30
N VAL A 602 -11.01 2.16 -17.08
CA VAL A 602 -11.85 1.36 -16.18
C VAL A 602 -13.06 2.19 -15.75
N GLN A 603 -14.23 1.56 -15.74
CA GLN A 603 -15.41 2.09 -15.08
C GLN A 603 -15.72 1.27 -13.83
N PHE A 604 -16.24 1.96 -12.82
CA PHE A 604 -16.59 1.39 -11.53
C PHE A 604 -18.00 1.81 -11.14
N ASP A 605 -18.60 1.06 -10.22
CA ASP A 605 -19.86 1.42 -9.61
C ASP A 605 -19.94 0.91 -8.15
N THR A 606 -20.86 1.45 -7.37
CA THR A 606 -21.04 1.12 -5.95
C THR A 606 -22.41 0.52 -5.69
N THR A 607 -22.51 -0.33 -4.66
CA THR A 607 -23.78 -0.96 -4.29
C THR A 607 -23.93 -1.14 -2.77
N ARG A 608 -25.13 -0.84 -2.27
CA ARG A 608 -25.57 -1.01 -0.87
C ARG A 608 -24.62 -0.41 0.20
N ASN A 609 -23.77 0.55 -0.16
CA ASN A 609 -22.67 1.09 0.66
C ASN A 609 -21.74 0.02 1.24
N ARG A 610 -21.65 -1.13 0.56
CA ARG A 610 -20.88 -2.29 1.00
C ARG A 610 -19.95 -2.83 -0.07
N PHE A 611 -20.37 -2.91 -1.32
CA PHE A 611 -19.49 -3.40 -2.39
C PHE A 611 -19.18 -2.33 -3.42
N LEU A 612 -17.97 -2.45 -3.95
CA LEU A 612 -17.37 -1.64 -4.99
C LEU A 612 -17.05 -2.61 -6.13
N ALA A 613 -17.51 -2.35 -7.36
CA ALA A 613 -17.21 -3.19 -8.52
C ALA A 613 -16.52 -2.38 -9.62
N ALA A 614 -15.69 -3.02 -10.45
CA ALA A 614 -15.03 -2.41 -11.59
C ALA A 614 -14.83 -3.41 -12.75
N GLY A 615 -14.92 -2.94 -13.98
CA GLY A 615 -14.62 -3.73 -15.18
C GLY A 615 -13.16 -3.58 -15.61
N ASP A 616 -12.36 -4.65 -15.52
CA ASP A 616 -10.91 -4.64 -15.81
C ASP A 616 -10.44 -6.01 -16.32
N GLU A 617 -9.72 -6.03 -17.45
CA GLU A 617 -9.14 -7.22 -18.09
C GLU A 617 -10.14 -8.35 -18.38
N PHE A 618 -11.21 -8.05 -19.12
CA PHE A 618 -12.28 -9.01 -19.46
C PHE A 618 -13.04 -9.59 -18.25
N LEU A 619 -12.84 -9.04 -17.05
CA LEU A 619 -13.46 -9.51 -15.80
C LEU A 619 -14.16 -8.36 -15.07
N ILE A 620 -15.12 -8.71 -14.21
CA ILE A 620 -15.67 -7.82 -13.19
C ILE A 620 -14.93 -8.13 -11.89
N LYS A 621 -14.24 -7.13 -11.32
CA LYS A 621 -13.51 -7.22 -10.06
C LYS A 621 -14.34 -6.55 -8.97
N VAL A 622 -14.48 -7.18 -7.80
CA VAL A 622 -15.35 -6.69 -6.71
C VAL A 622 -14.61 -6.68 -5.37
N TRP A 623 -14.81 -5.60 -4.60
CA TRP A 623 -14.26 -5.37 -3.26
C TRP A 623 -15.38 -5.14 -2.25
N ASP A 624 -15.10 -5.39 -0.97
CA ASP A 624 -15.88 -4.82 0.14
C ASP A 624 -15.32 -3.42 0.45
N MET A 625 -16.17 -2.43 0.68
CA MET A 625 -15.77 -1.02 0.83
C MET A 625 -14.84 -0.78 2.03
N ASP A 626 -14.83 -1.64 3.04
CA ASP A 626 -13.90 -1.53 4.17
C ASP A 626 -12.68 -2.45 4.08
N ASN A 627 -12.58 -3.27 3.03
CA ASN A 627 -11.42 -4.13 2.75
C ASN A 627 -10.69 -3.72 1.46
N ILE A 628 -9.40 -3.40 1.58
CA ILE A 628 -8.53 -3.05 0.45
C ILE A 628 -8.34 -4.24 -0.52
N ASN A 629 -8.41 -5.48 -0.03
CA ASN A 629 -8.16 -6.67 -0.84
C ASN A 629 -9.38 -7.07 -1.68
N LEU A 630 -9.12 -7.56 -2.89
CA LEU A 630 -10.12 -8.08 -3.82
C LEU A 630 -10.98 -9.17 -3.16
N LEU A 631 -12.29 -8.95 -3.10
CA LEU A 631 -13.24 -9.89 -2.49
C LEU A 631 -13.56 -11.05 -3.46
N THR A 632 -13.79 -10.76 -4.74
CA THR A 632 -14.06 -11.78 -5.76
C THR A 632 -13.84 -11.26 -7.18
N THR A 633 -13.81 -12.17 -8.15
CA THR A 633 -13.83 -11.87 -9.59
C THR A 633 -14.96 -12.63 -10.25
N ILE A 634 -15.59 -12.01 -11.25
CA ILE A 634 -16.75 -12.55 -11.96
C ILE A 634 -16.49 -12.41 -13.45
N ASP A 635 -16.32 -13.55 -14.11
CA ASP A 635 -16.12 -13.69 -15.56
C ASP A 635 -17.44 -13.57 -16.35
N ALA A 636 -18.58 -13.66 -15.66
CA ALA A 636 -19.92 -13.51 -16.24
C ALA A 636 -20.18 -14.44 -17.44
N GLU A 637 -19.70 -15.69 -17.40
CA GLU A 637 -19.78 -16.67 -18.50
C GLU A 637 -19.01 -16.22 -19.76
N GLY A 638 -17.86 -15.58 -19.56
CA GLY A 638 -16.95 -15.10 -20.59
C GLY A 638 -17.49 -14.00 -21.51
N GLY A 639 -16.67 -13.60 -22.49
CA GLY A 639 -17.09 -12.71 -23.57
C GLY A 639 -17.32 -11.25 -23.17
N LEU A 640 -16.74 -10.78 -22.07
CA LEU A 640 -16.62 -9.35 -21.78
C LEU A 640 -15.52 -8.73 -22.67
N PRO A 641 -15.55 -7.41 -22.97
CA PRO A 641 -14.45 -6.72 -23.64
C PRO A 641 -13.31 -6.38 -22.64
N VAL A 642 -12.18 -5.82 -23.11
CA VAL A 642 -11.00 -5.54 -22.26
C VAL A 642 -11.33 -4.65 -21.05
N SER A 643 -12.18 -3.63 -21.23
CA SER A 643 -12.65 -2.73 -20.17
C SER A 643 -14.19 -2.71 -20.13
N PRO A 644 -14.83 -3.72 -19.49
CA PRO A 644 -16.27 -3.82 -19.45
C PRO A 644 -16.91 -2.58 -18.81
N ARG A 645 -17.91 -2.02 -19.48
CA ARG A 645 -18.79 -0.98 -18.93
C ARG A 645 -19.77 -1.68 -17.99
N ILE A 646 -19.90 -1.16 -16.77
CA ILE A 646 -20.75 -1.77 -15.73
C ILE A 646 -21.66 -0.73 -15.07
N ARG A 647 -22.84 -1.18 -14.60
CA ARG A 647 -23.76 -0.35 -13.82
C ARG A 647 -24.62 -1.20 -12.88
N PHE A 648 -24.70 -0.85 -11.60
CA PHE A 648 -25.69 -1.42 -10.68
C PHE A 648 -27.04 -0.72 -10.81
N ASN A 649 -28.13 -1.43 -10.51
CA ASN A 649 -29.35 -0.75 -10.10
C ASN A 649 -29.22 -0.24 -8.66
N LYS A 650 -30.05 0.73 -8.29
CA LYS A 650 -29.99 1.50 -7.03
C LYS A 650 -29.99 0.62 -5.76
N GLU A 651 -30.65 -0.54 -5.82
CA GLU A 651 -30.80 -1.50 -4.72
C GLU A 651 -29.77 -2.64 -4.76
N GLY A 652 -28.89 -2.67 -5.76
CA GLY A 652 -27.82 -3.66 -5.88
C GLY A 652 -28.26 -5.09 -6.23
N THR A 653 -29.48 -5.27 -6.72
CA THR A 653 -30.05 -6.58 -7.06
C THR A 653 -29.71 -7.02 -8.49
N LEU A 654 -29.43 -6.05 -9.38
CA LEU A 654 -29.04 -6.25 -10.78
C LEU A 654 -27.77 -5.47 -11.12
N LEU A 655 -26.92 -6.06 -11.95
CA LEU A 655 -25.69 -5.48 -12.49
C LEU A 655 -25.68 -5.65 -14.02
N ALA A 656 -25.72 -4.55 -14.77
CA ALA A 656 -25.58 -4.55 -16.22
C ALA A 656 -24.11 -4.46 -16.63
N VAL A 657 -23.72 -5.22 -17.67
CA VAL A 657 -22.33 -5.40 -18.11
C VAL A 657 -22.25 -5.49 -19.64
N SER A 658 -21.46 -4.64 -20.29
CA SER A 658 -21.24 -4.71 -21.75
C SER A 658 -20.46 -5.95 -22.16
N THR A 659 -20.80 -6.58 -23.29
CA THR A 659 -20.08 -7.73 -23.86
C THR A 659 -19.37 -7.41 -25.19
N HIS A 660 -18.44 -8.27 -25.60
CA HIS A 660 -17.63 -8.10 -26.82
C HIS A 660 -18.43 -8.18 -28.14
N ASP A 661 -19.59 -8.83 -28.11
CA ASP A 661 -20.52 -9.07 -29.22
C ASP A 661 -21.60 -7.97 -29.35
N ASN A 662 -21.31 -6.76 -28.84
CA ASN A 662 -22.24 -5.63 -28.74
C ASN A 662 -23.54 -5.94 -27.95
N GLY A 663 -23.46 -6.89 -27.03
CA GLY A 663 -24.52 -7.24 -26.11
C GLY A 663 -24.39 -6.58 -24.74
N ILE A 664 -25.35 -6.88 -23.87
CA ILE A 664 -25.35 -6.55 -22.44
C ILE A 664 -25.76 -7.81 -21.68
N LYS A 665 -24.88 -8.29 -20.80
CA LYS A 665 -25.23 -9.30 -19.78
C LYS A 665 -25.77 -8.61 -18.54
N ILE A 666 -26.82 -9.19 -17.95
CA ILE A 666 -27.39 -8.75 -16.68
C ILE A 666 -27.13 -9.84 -15.66
N LEU A 667 -26.38 -9.52 -14.61
CA LEU A 667 -26.13 -10.40 -13.49
C LEU A 667 -27.11 -10.06 -12.37
N ALA A 668 -27.57 -11.07 -11.63
CA ALA A 668 -28.53 -10.92 -10.55
C ALA A 668 -28.08 -11.67 -9.30
N ASN A 669 -28.48 -11.17 -8.13
CA ASN A 669 -28.41 -11.92 -6.87
C ASN A 669 -29.76 -12.64 -6.61
N ALA A 670 -29.92 -13.27 -5.44
CA ALA A 670 -31.13 -14.03 -5.12
C ALA A 670 -32.42 -13.20 -5.23
N ASP A 671 -32.38 -11.91 -4.87
CA ASP A 671 -33.53 -11.00 -4.98
C ASP A 671 -33.73 -10.46 -6.39
N GLY A 672 -32.66 -10.18 -7.13
CA GLY A 672 -32.74 -9.87 -8.56
C GLY A 672 -33.39 -11.02 -9.37
N LEU A 673 -33.06 -12.27 -9.05
CA LEU A 673 -33.68 -13.45 -9.68
C LEU A 673 -35.18 -13.58 -9.32
N ARG A 674 -35.58 -13.22 -8.09
CA ARG A 674 -37.00 -13.15 -7.68
C ARG A 674 -37.75 -12.04 -8.41
N LEU A 675 -37.12 -10.86 -8.56
CA LEU A 675 -37.66 -9.72 -9.29
C LEU A 675 -37.94 -10.11 -10.75
N LEU A 676 -36.94 -10.63 -11.47
CA LEU A 676 -37.07 -11.00 -12.89
C LEU A 676 -38.15 -12.08 -13.12
N ARG A 677 -38.23 -13.12 -12.27
CA ARG A 677 -39.30 -14.14 -12.33
C ARG A 677 -40.70 -13.57 -12.12
N THR A 678 -40.83 -12.48 -11.36
CA THR A 678 -42.12 -11.81 -11.16
C THR A 678 -42.62 -11.12 -12.43
N PHE A 679 -41.72 -10.65 -13.29
CA PHE A 679 -42.07 -10.13 -14.61
C PHE A 679 -42.34 -11.24 -15.64
N GLU A 680 -41.62 -12.37 -15.58
CA GLU A 680 -41.91 -13.55 -16.41
C GLU A 680 -43.33 -14.10 -16.19
N ASN A 681 -43.78 -14.20 -14.93
CA ASN A 681 -45.14 -14.65 -14.64
C ASN A 681 -46.20 -13.66 -15.14
N ARG A 682 -45.92 -12.35 -15.07
CA ARG A 682 -46.82 -11.32 -15.60
C ARG A 682 -46.95 -11.35 -17.12
N SER A 683 -45.87 -11.66 -17.87
CA SER A 683 -45.98 -11.81 -19.33
C SER A 683 -46.80 -13.03 -19.74
N PHE A 684 -46.73 -14.12 -18.96
CA PHE A 684 -47.60 -15.29 -19.16
C PHE A 684 -49.10 -14.97 -18.94
N ASP A 685 -49.48 -14.27 -17.85
CA ASP A 685 -50.89 -13.92 -17.61
C ASP A 685 -51.41 -12.82 -18.56
N ALA A 686 -50.55 -11.90 -19.00
CA ALA A 686 -50.89 -10.93 -20.05
C ALA A 686 -51.25 -11.63 -21.38
N SER A 687 -50.57 -12.74 -21.72
CA SER A 687 -50.90 -13.55 -22.91
C SER A 687 -52.25 -14.28 -22.83
N ARG A 688 -52.88 -14.34 -21.65
CA ARG A 688 -54.16 -15.04 -21.41
C ARG A 688 -55.34 -14.14 -21.08
N THR A 689 -55.13 -12.85 -20.83
CA THR A 689 -56.20 -11.91 -20.45
C THR A 689 -56.94 -11.30 -21.65
N ALA A 690 -56.88 -11.96 -22.81
CA ALA A 690 -57.66 -11.66 -24.01
C ALA A 690 -58.86 -12.62 -24.24
N SER A 691 -59.45 -13.19 -23.17
CA SER A 691 -60.81 -13.75 -23.23
C SER A 691 -61.55 -13.77 -21.88
N GLU A 692 -62.79 -13.26 -21.91
CA GLU A 692 -63.99 -13.70 -21.16
C GLU A 692 -64.00 -13.84 -19.61
N THR A 693 -64.51 -12.75 -18.99
CA THR A 693 -65.70 -12.71 -18.09
C THR A 693 -65.82 -13.51 -16.78
N ILE A 694 -65.98 -12.72 -15.69
CA ILE A 694 -67.04 -12.81 -14.65
C ILE A 694 -67.10 -14.08 -13.74
N THR A 695 -66.55 -13.98 -12.52
CA THR A 695 -67.30 -14.06 -11.24
C THR A 695 -66.38 -13.69 -10.04
N LYS A 696 -66.94 -13.54 -8.81
CA LYS A 696 -66.20 -13.27 -7.55
C LYS A 696 -66.42 -14.41 -6.51
N PRO A 697 -66.08 -14.29 -5.19
CA PRO A 697 -65.06 -15.15 -4.55
C PRO A 697 -65.60 -15.96 -3.35
N ILE A 698 -64.73 -16.64 -2.56
CA ILE A 698 -64.82 -16.98 -1.10
C ILE A 698 -63.67 -17.98 -0.76
N ILE A 699 -62.60 -17.63 -0.01
CA ILE A 699 -62.36 -17.57 1.46
C ILE A 699 -61.62 -18.82 2.05
N ASN A 700 -60.43 -18.58 2.65
CA ASN A 700 -59.69 -19.36 3.68
C ASN A 700 -59.24 -20.83 3.39
N THR A 701 -58.24 -21.45 4.03
CA THR A 701 -57.32 -21.06 5.15
C THR A 701 -55.93 -21.73 5.05
N LEU A 702 -54.96 -21.22 5.83
CA LEU A 702 -53.59 -21.72 6.13
C LEU A 702 -53.57 -22.95 7.10
N PRO A 703 -52.41 -23.57 7.47
CA PRO A 703 -51.11 -23.83 6.78
C PRO A 703 -50.53 -25.26 7.07
N THR A 704 -49.20 -25.45 6.92
CA THR A 704 -48.30 -26.47 7.56
C THR A 704 -48.42 -27.96 7.11
N SER A 705 -47.37 -28.80 7.11
CA SER A 705 -45.93 -28.63 7.45
C SER A 705 -45.01 -29.74 6.87
N THR A 706 -43.83 -29.33 6.37
CA THR A 706 -42.47 -29.96 6.50
C THR A 706 -42.17 -31.47 6.35
N VAL A 707 -40.91 -31.72 5.91
CA VAL A 707 -40.10 -32.97 5.98
C VAL A 707 -40.28 -33.96 4.82
N ALA A 708 -39.18 -34.61 4.43
CA ALA A 708 -39.06 -35.53 3.30
C ALA A 708 -38.31 -36.82 3.70
N SER A 709 -38.63 -37.94 3.05
CA SER A 709 -37.71 -39.11 2.96
C SER A 709 -38.16 -40.16 1.92
N THR A 710 -37.31 -40.37 0.90
CA THR A 710 -36.89 -41.67 0.31
C THR A 710 -37.87 -42.75 -0.22
N SER A 711 -37.41 -43.36 -1.33
CA SER A 711 -37.68 -44.74 -1.84
C SER A 711 -38.92 -45.00 -2.74
N GLY A 712 -38.75 -45.89 -3.74
CA GLY A 712 -39.79 -46.33 -4.68
C GLY A 712 -39.29 -46.63 -6.11
N LEU A 713 -38.87 -47.87 -6.38
CA LEU A 713 -38.36 -48.36 -7.69
C LEU A 713 -39.47 -48.56 -8.74
N THR A 714 -39.19 -48.33 -10.04
CA THR A 714 -39.12 -49.36 -11.13
C THR A 714 -39.05 -48.78 -12.56
N ASP A 715 -38.40 -49.54 -13.46
CA ASP A 715 -38.47 -49.62 -14.94
C ASP A 715 -38.89 -48.43 -15.84
N ARG A 716 -38.06 -48.14 -16.86
CA ARG A 716 -38.14 -48.84 -18.17
C ARG A 716 -36.88 -48.68 -19.04
N ALA A 717 -36.68 -49.58 -20.00
CA ALA A 717 -35.47 -49.70 -20.82
C ALA A 717 -35.39 -48.76 -22.05
N ALA A 718 -34.17 -48.57 -22.57
CA ALA A 718 -33.88 -47.94 -23.85
C ALA A 718 -33.71 -48.99 -24.99
N PRO A 719 -33.99 -48.65 -26.27
CA PRO A 719 -33.88 -49.58 -27.38
C PRO A 719 -32.50 -49.53 -28.10
N THR A 720 -32.06 -50.68 -28.61
CA THR A 720 -30.95 -50.83 -29.56
C THR A 720 -31.44 -51.37 -30.91
N VAL A 721 -30.89 -50.85 -32.01
CA VAL A 721 -31.02 -51.37 -33.38
C VAL A 721 -29.66 -51.20 -34.09
N ALA A 722 -29.29 -52.09 -35.02
CA ALA A 722 -27.96 -52.15 -35.64
C ALA A 722 -27.96 -52.79 -37.06
N ILE A 723 -26.76 -52.97 -37.62
CA ILE A 723 -26.32 -53.90 -38.71
C ILE A 723 -26.01 -53.29 -40.10
N SER A 724 -24.94 -53.86 -40.72
CA SER A 724 -24.44 -53.78 -42.11
C SER A 724 -23.60 -52.57 -42.56
N GLY A 725 -22.40 -52.70 -43.17
CA GLY A 725 -21.44 -53.83 -43.23
C GLY A 725 -21.13 -54.43 -44.62
N THR A 726 -19.84 -54.49 -45.03
CA THR A 726 -19.27 -55.50 -46.01
C THR A 726 -17.73 -55.41 -46.21
N ASN A 727 -17.03 -56.52 -45.90
CA ASN A 727 -15.86 -57.20 -46.55
C ASN A 727 -14.49 -56.52 -46.83
N GLY A 728 -13.38 -57.29 -46.75
CA GLY A 728 -12.00 -56.83 -47.09
C GLY A 728 -10.76 -57.74 -46.89
N ASP A 729 -10.89 -59.00 -46.45
CA ASP A 729 -9.93 -60.15 -46.44
C ASP A 729 -8.37 -60.04 -46.35
N THR A 730 -7.85 -60.49 -45.20
CA THR A 730 -6.70 -61.45 -44.99
C THR A 730 -5.26 -61.19 -45.49
N ARG A 731 -4.26 -61.39 -44.59
CA ARG A 731 -3.28 -62.53 -44.60
C ARG A 731 -2.30 -62.47 -43.41
N ASN A 732 -1.44 -63.50 -43.26
CA ASN A 732 -0.68 -63.83 -42.05
C ASN A 732 0.85 -64.03 -42.30
N LEU A 733 1.61 -64.03 -41.19
CA LEU A 733 2.89 -64.76 -40.91
C LEU A 733 4.29 -64.18 -41.23
N MET A 734 5.06 -64.04 -40.12
CA MET A 734 6.46 -64.44 -39.86
C MET A 734 7.69 -63.54 -40.11
N ASP A 735 8.69 -63.75 -39.22
CA ASP A 735 9.97 -63.04 -39.11
C ASP A 735 11.04 -63.39 -40.16
N ILE A 736 11.85 -62.39 -40.56
CA ILE A 736 13.27 -62.59 -40.93
C ILE A 736 14.11 -61.44 -40.33
N LYS A 737 15.29 -61.77 -39.79
CA LYS A 737 16.26 -60.81 -39.21
C LYS A 737 17.67 -61.04 -39.76
N PRO A 738 18.36 -59.97 -40.14
CA PRO A 738 19.78 -59.82 -39.83
C PRO A 738 20.11 -58.42 -39.27
N ARG A 739 21.24 -58.11 -38.63
CA ARG A 739 22.22 -58.79 -37.76
C ARG A 739 23.48 -57.90 -37.80
N ILE A 740 24.03 -57.53 -36.64
CA ILE A 740 25.47 -57.27 -36.41
C ILE A 740 25.98 -55.92 -37.01
N THR A 741 26.91 -55.18 -36.42
CA THR A 741 27.97 -55.54 -35.42
C THR A 741 27.89 -54.76 -34.10
N ASP A 742 28.49 -55.34 -33.07
CA ASP A 742 28.73 -54.83 -31.71
C ASP A 742 30.19 -54.32 -31.62
N GLU A 743 30.51 -53.41 -30.69
CA GLU A 743 31.74 -53.53 -29.87
C GLU A 743 31.71 -52.62 -28.62
N SER A 744 31.34 -53.24 -27.50
CA SER A 744 31.91 -53.13 -26.15
C SER A 744 32.57 -51.81 -25.66
N MET A 745 32.12 -51.33 -24.49
CA MET A 745 32.92 -51.38 -23.26
C MET A 745 32.14 -50.99 -21.99
N ASP A 746 32.56 -51.62 -20.89
CA ASP A 746 32.28 -51.40 -19.46
C ASP A 746 30.88 -51.36 -18.84
N LYS A 747 30.74 -52.16 -17.77
CA LYS A 747 29.55 -52.30 -16.92
C LYS A 747 29.59 -51.29 -15.77
N SER A 748 28.95 -50.15 -15.94
CA SER A 748 28.51 -49.33 -14.79
C SER A 748 27.05 -49.64 -14.44
N LYS A 749 26.69 -49.59 -13.14
CA LYS A 749 25.33 -49.92 -12.69
C LYS A 749 24.33 -48.96 -13.34
N ILE A 750 23.30 -49.51 -13.99
CA ILE A 750 22.20 -48.73 -14.57
C ILE A 750 21.37 -48.15 -13.42
N TRP A 751 21.67 -46.91 -13.04
CA TRP A 751 20.80 -46.11 -12.18
C TRP A 751 19.53 -45.78 -12.96
N LYS A 752 18.40 -46.32 -12.53
CA LYS A 752 17.09 -46.02 -13.13
C LYS A 752 16.67 -44.64 -12.64
N LEU A 753 16.54 -43.68 -13.57
CA LEU A 753 16.12 -42.31 -13.27
C LEU A 753 14.77 -42.30 -12.55
N THR A 754 14.69 -41.65 -11.39
CA THR A 754 13.41 -41.42 -10.70
C THR A 754 12.72 -40.20 -11.31
N GLU A 755 11.61 -40.43 -12.02
CA GLU A 755 10.73 -39.35 -12.51
C GLU A 755 9.48 -39.24 -11.62
N ILE A 756 9.28 -38.05 -11.05
CA ILE A 756 8.19 -37.69 -10.15
C ILE A 756 7.17 -36.88 -10.95
N ASN A 757 6.04 -37.50 -11.25
CA ASN A 757 5.01 -36.98 -12.15
C ASN A 757 3.68 -36.64 -11.44
N GLU A 758 3.45 -37.20 -10.26
CA GLU A 758 2.20 -37.04 -9.49
C GLU A 758 2.47 -36.36 -8.13
N SER A 759 1.54 -35.56 -7.65
CA SER A 759 1.66 -34.88 -6.36
C SER A 759 1.63 -35.79 -5.13
N ALA A 760 1.37 -37.09 -5.32
CA ALA A 760 1.51 -38.11 -4.27
C ALA A 760 2.96 -38.61 -4.12
N GLN A 761 3.83 -38.36 -5.10
CA GLN A 761 5.19 -38.92 -5.18
C GLN A 761 6.26 -38.02 -4.51
N CYS A 762 5.90 -36.80 -4.10
CA CYS A 762 6.73 -35.92 -3.28
C CYS A 762 5.87 -35.06 -2.35
N ARG A 763 6.41 -34.63 -1.21
CA ARG A 763 5.74 -33.63 -0.36
C ARG A 763 5.93 -32.24 -0.96
N SER A 764 4.82 -31.61 -1.35
CA SER A 764 4.78 -30.22 -1.82
C SER A 764 3.87 -29.37 -0.94
N LEU A 765 4.37 -28.23 -0.49
CA LEU A 765 3.62 -27.23 0.26
C LEU A 765 3.69 -25.87 -0.44
N ARG A 766 2.59 -25.44 -1.05
CA ARG A 766 2.44 -24.06 -1.51
C ARG A 766 2.26 -23.14 -0.31
N LEU A 767 3.11 -22.12 -0.19
CA LEU A 767 2.99 -21.11 0.84
C LEU A 767 1.87 -20.14 0.44
N MET A 768 0.99 -19.84 1.40
CA MET A 768 -0.11 -18.91 1.20
C MET A 768 0.39 -17.47 1.27
N ASP A 769 -0.08 -16.64 0.34
CA ASP A 769 0.08 -15.18 0.36
C ASP A 769 -1.29 -14.54 0.11
N ASN A 770 -1.52 -13.38 0.72
CA ASN A 770 -2.71 -12.55 0.56
C ASN A 770 -2.46 -11.34 -0.36
N HIS A 771 -1.21 -11.09 -0.78
CA HIS A 771 -0.85 -10.02 -1.72
C HIS A 771 -1.07 -10.44 -3.18
N ARG A 772 -1.01 -9.48 -4.12
CA ARG A 772 -1.20 -9.74 -5.56
C ARG A 772 -0.11 -10.71 -6.09
N PRO A 773 -0.44 -11.65 -6.99
CA PRO A 773 0.54 -12.57 -7.57
C PRO A 773 1.60 -11.81 -8.39
N SER A 774 2.81 -11.71 -7.83
CA SER A 774 3.95 -11.01 -8.43
C SER A 774 5.19 -11.91 -8.43
N LYS A 775 5.83 -12.08 -9.60
CA LYS A 775 7.02 -12.92 -9.85
C LYS A 775 7.99 -12.87 -8.66
N ILE A 776 8.36 -14.03 -8.09
CA ILE A 776 9.37 -14.11 -7.02
C ILE A 776 10.77 -13.98 -7.62
N SER A 777 11.47 -12.88 -7.36
CA SER A 777 12.73 -12.53 -8.01
C SER A 777 13.98 -12.99 -7.24
N ARG A 778 13.85 -13.14 -5.91
CA ARG A 778 14.86 -13.72 -5.01
C ARG A 778 14.15 -14.50 -3.89
N LEU A 779 14.80 -15.54 -3.39
CA LEU A 779 14.31 -16.43 -2.34
C LEU A 779 15.49 -16.93 -1.50
N ILE A 780 15.35 -16.98 -0.18
CA ILE A 780 16.32 -17.63 0.71
C ILE A 780 15.60 -18.23 1.93
N TYR A 781 16.19 -19.26 2.53
CA TYR A 781 15.91 -19.63 3.92
C TYR A 781 16.69 -18.72 4.88
N THR A 782 16.15 -18.46 6.07
CA THR A 782 16.97 -17.88 7.15
C THR A 782 18.10 -18.83 7.55
N ASN A 783 19.24 -18.32 8.01
CA ASN A 783 20.41 -19.14 8.37
C ASN A 783 20.06 -20.20 9.45
N SER A 784 19.11 -19.86 10.32
CA SER A 784 18.51 -20.72 11.33
C SER A 784 17.56 -21.83 10.81
N GLY A 785 17.13 -21.78 9.54
CA GLY A 785 16.20 -22.74 8.95
C GLY A 785 14.74 -22.66 9.40
N VAL A 786 14.37 -21.68 10.23
CA VAL A 786 12.99 -21.56 10.79
C VAL A 786 12.03 -20.75 9.92
N ALA A 787 12.54 -20.13 8.85
CA ALA A 787 11.76 -19.20 8.02
C ALA A 787 12.29 -19.11 6.58
N ILE A 788 11.43 -18.64 5.69
CA ILE A 788 11.72 -18.33 4.28
C ILE A 788 11.46 -16.85 4.03
N LEU A 789 12.41 -16.17 3.42
CA LEU A 789 12.33 -14.79 2.97
C LEU A 789 12.35 -14.76 1.44
N ALA A 790 11.31 -14.21 0.83
CA ALA A 790 11.25 -13.89 -0.60
C ALA A 790 11.30 -12.38 -0.82
N LEU A 791 11.79 -11.96 -1.99
CA LEU A 791 11.61 -10.63 -2.55
C LEU A 791 10.87 -10.76 -3.88
N ALA A 792 9.71 -10.15 -3.95
CA ALA A 792 8.88 -10.13 -5.14
C ALA A 792 9.24 -8.95 -6.07
N SER A 793 8.87 -9.09 -7.34
CA SER A 793 9.05 -8.08 -8.40
C SER A 793 8.29 -6.75 -8.19
N ASN A 794 7.43 -6.68 -7.17
CA ASN A 794 6.81 -5.43 -6.69
C ASN A 794 7.64 -4.74 -5.57
N ALA A 795 8.89 -5.17 -5.37
CA ALA A 795 9.83 -4.72 -4.34
C ALA A 795 9.44 -5.02 -2.87
N ILE A 796 8.38 -5.80 -2.63
CA ILE A 796 7.94 -6.22 -1.29
C ILE A 796 8.66 -7.51 -0.88
N HIS A 797 9.11 -7.58 0.37
CA HIS A 797 9.60 -8.82 0.98
C HIS A 797 8.47 -9.56 1.69
N LEU A 798 8.46 -10.89 1.54
CA LEU A 798 7.51 -11.81 2.17
C LEU A 798 8.28 -12.76 3.09
N LEU A 799 7.85 -12.90 4.34
CA LEU A 799 8.56 -13.67 5.37
C LEU A 799 7.63 -14.69 6.02
N TRP A 800 7.77 -15.96 5.65
CA TRP A 800 7.03 -17.05 6.27
C TRP A 800 7.85 -17.68 7.39
N LYS A 801 7.30 -17.77 8.60
CA LYS A 801 7.96 -18.38 9.77
C LYS A 801 7.19 -19.63 10.21
N TRP A 802 7.91 -20.70 10.56
CA TRP A 802 7.30 -21.93 11.06
C TRP A 802 7.08 -21.82 12.59
N PRO A 803 5.84 -22.03 13.08
CA PRO A 803 5.57 -22.00 14.52
C PRO A 803 6.09 -23.28 15.19
N ARG A 804 6.70 -23.13 16.38
CA ARG A 804 7.17 -24.25 17.19
C ARG A 804 6.02 -24.84 18.01
N ASN A 805 5.33 -25.82 17.42
CA ASN A 805 4.17 -26.51 17.99
C ASN A 805 4.46 -28.00 18.20
N GLU A 806 3.53 -28.78 18.76
CA GLU A 806 3.70 -30.23 18.95
C GLU A 806 4.03 -30.99 17.64
N ARG A 807 3.44 -30.57 16.51
CA ARG A 807 3.72 -31.11 15.17
C ARG A 807 5.03 -30.63 14.54
N ASN A 808 5.72 -29.66 15.16
CA ASN A 808 7.01 -29.14 14.70
C ASN A 808 7.82 -28.63 15.92
N SER A 809 8.30 -29.57 16.73
CA SER A 809 9.03 -29.30 17.97
C SER A 809 10.33 -28.50 17.78
N ASN A 810 10.92 -28.57 16.59
CA ASN A 810 12.12 -27.81 16.23
C ASN A 810 11.79 -26.38 15.77
N GLY A 811 10.64 -26.16 15.12
CA GLY A 811 10.29 -24.91 14.45
C GLY A 811 11.03 -24.67 13.14
N LYS A 812 11.69 -25.69 12.57
CA LYS A 812 12.30 -25.62 11.24
C LYS A 812 11.24 -25.56 10.14
N ALA A 813 11.60 -25.09 8.97
CA ALA A 813 10.75 -25.19 7.79
C ALA A 813 10.50 -26.64 7.38
N THR A 814 9.26 -26.95 7.01
CA THR A 814 8.87 -28.25 6.45
C THR A 814 7.62 -28.16 5.59
N ALA A 815 7.53 -29.01 4.57
CA ALA A 815 6.32 -29.19 3.77
C ALA A 815 5.15 -29.81 4.58
N SER A 816 5.44 -30.51 5.68
CA SER A 816 4.42 -31.19 6.50
C SER A 816 3.60 -30.27 7.41
N VAL A 817 3.99 -29.00 7.57
CA VAL A 817 3.34 -28.03 8.45
C VAL A 817 3.32 -26.66 7.79
N SER A 818 2.15 -26.05 7.66
CA SER A 818 2.01 -24.70 7.09
C SER A 818 2.68 -23.63 7.97
N PRO A 819 3.49 -22.73 7.41
CA PRO A 819 4.01 -21.56 8.13
C PRO A 819 2.94 -20.49 8.32
N GLN A 820 3.27 -19.49 9.14
CA GLN A 820 2.54 -18.23 9.21
C GLN A 820 3.30 -17.17 8.40
N LEU A 821 2.58 -16.44 7.53
CA LEU A 821 3.11 -15.21 6.93
C LEU A 821 3.27 -14.18 8.06
N TRP A 822 4.50 -13.81 8.37
CA TRP A 822 4.83 -12.97 9.52
C TRP A 822 4.86 -11.50 9.11
N GLN A 823 4.15 -10.67 9.87
CA GLN A 823 4.14 -9.21 9.76
C GLN A 823 4.28 -8.60 11.17
N PRO A 824 4.91 -7.42 11.31
CA PRO A 824 5.00 -6.75 12.60
C PRO A 824 3.64 -6.15 13.01
N PRO A 825 3.34 -6.03 14.33
CA PRO A 825 2.09 -5.43 14.82
C PRO A 825 1.82 -3.99 14.36
N SER A 826 2.83 -3.29 13.83
CA SER A 826 2.71 -1.95 13.26
C SER A 826 2.17 -1.91 11.83
N GLY A 827 1.89 -3.05 11.19
CA GLY A 827 1.36 -3.11 9.81
C GLY A 827 2.33 -2.65 8.71
N ILE A 828 3.60 -2.41 9.07
CA ILE A 828 4.65 -1.96 8.14
C ILE A 828 5.08 -3.14 7.28
N LEU A 829 5.09 -2.95 5.96
CA LEU A 829 5.69 -3.90 5.00
C LEU A 829 7.15 -3.54 4.74
N MET A 830 7.98 -4.56 4.48
CA MET A 830 9.39 -4.40 4.15
C MET A 830 9.54 -4.21 2.63
N THR A 831 9.49 -2.97 2.16
CA THR A 831 9.45 -2.63 0.73
C THR A 831 10.67 -1.79 0.34
N ASN A 832 11.34 -2.13 -0.76
CA ASN A 832 12.45 -1.32 -1.29
C ASN A 832 11.96 -0.06 -2.02
N ASP A 833 12.85 0.92 -2.09
CA ASP A 833 12.73 2.09 -2.98
C ASP A 833 12.77 1.63 -4.46
N ILE A 834 11.83 2.12 -5.27
CA ILE A 834 11.75 1.89 -6.72
C ILE A 834 11.81 3.26 -7.42
N THR A 835 12.72 3.41 -8.38
CA THR A 835 12.82 4.59 -9.24
C THR A 835 11.88 4.50 -10.45
N ASP A 836 11.49 5.64 -11.05
CA ASP A 836 10.56 5.70 -12.20
C ASP A 836 11.05 4.98 -13.48
N THR A 837 12.26 4.44 -13.48
CA THR A 837 12.76 3.48 -14.47
C THR A 837 11.90 2.21 -14.50
N ASN A 838 11.69 1.65 -15.70
CA ASN A 838 10.76 0.52 -15.93
C ASN A 838 10.93 -0.61 -14.89
N SER A 839 9.86 -0.92 -14.14
CA SER A 839 9.89 -1.92 -13.06
C SER A 839 10.19 -3.38 -13.50
N GLU A 840 10.32 -3.64 -14.81
CA GLU A 840 10.80 -4.93 -15.34
C GLU A 840 12.29 -4.95 -15.70
N GLU A 841 12.96 -3.79 -15.78
CA GLU A 841 14.41 -3.69 -16.02
C GLU A 841 15.23 -3.67 -14.71
N ALA A 842 14.62 -3.23 -13.60
CA ALA A 842 15.24 -3.19 -12.28
C ALA A 842 15.51 -4.61 -11.75
N VAL A 843 16.79 -4.98 -11.60
CA VAL A 843 17.22 -6.30 -11.07
C VAL A 843 17.10 -6.34 -9.54
N PRO A 844 16.19 -7.13 -8.93
CA PRO A 844 16.05 -7.14 -7.47
C PRO A 844 17.16 -7.97 -6.82
N CYS A 845 17.73 -7.47 -5.73
CA CYS A 845 18.76 -8.19 -4.98
C CYS A 845 18.62 -7.96 -3.47
N PHE A 846 18.91 -8.99 -2.68
CA PHE A 846 19.02 -8.86 -1.23
C PHE A 846 20.09 -9.81 -0.68
N ALA A 847 20.62 -9.47 0.49
CA ALA A 847 21.50 -10.32 1.28
C ALA A 847 21.02 -10.34 2.73
N LEU A 848 20.94 -11.52 3.33
CA LEU A 848 20.55 -11.73 4.72
C LEU A 848 21.79 -11.76 5.63
N SER A 849 21.73 -11.07 6.76
CA SER A 849 22.81 -11.11 7.77
C SER A 849 22.87 -12.48 8.47
N LYS A 850 24.07 -12.91 8.87
CA LYS A 850 24.32 -14.23 9.49
C LYS A 850 23.46 -14.58 10.71
N ASN A 851 22.93 -13.58 11.41
CA ASN A 851 22.13 -13.73 12.62
C ASN A 851 20.63 -13.48 12.38
N ASP A 852 20.18 -13.52 11.12
CA ASP A 852 18.78 -13.37 10.67
C ASP A 852 18.07 -12.09 11.15
N SER A 853 18.83 -11.11 11.66
CA SER A 853 18.31 -9.92 12.34
C SER A 853 18.10 -8.74 11.39
N TYR A 854 18.88 -8.71 10.32
CA TYR A 854 18.87 -7.66 9.30
C TYR A 854 18.91 -8.24 7.89
N VAL A 855 18.26 -7.58 6.94
CA VAL A 855 18.41 -7.81 5.50
C VAL A 855 18.77 -6.49 4.83
N MET A 856 19.74 -6.54 3.92
CA MET A 856 20.04 -5.43 3.01
C MET A 856 19.50 -5.75 1.62
N SER A 857 18.78 -4.82 1.00
CA SER A 857 18.04 -5.09 -0.24
C SER A 857 17.91 -3.87 -1.15
N ALA A 858 17.75 -4.10 -2.45
CA ALA A 858 17.55 -3.07 -3.46
C ALA A 858 16.67 -3.59 -4.61
N SER A 859 16.00 -2.68 -5.32
CA SER A 859 15.14 -2.98 -6.48
C SER A 859 15.10 -1.81 -7.46
N GLY A 860 16.28 -1.43 -7.98
CA GLY A 860 16.46 -0.28 -8.87
C GLY A 860 16.67 1.05 -8.15
N GLY A 861 15.99 1.28 -7.01
CA GLY A 861 16.24 2.41 -6.11
C GLY A 861 17.37 2.17 -5.10
N LYS A 862 17.37 2.99 -4.03
CA LYS A 862 18.40 3.00 -2.97
C LYS A 862 18.53 1.64 -2.27
N ILE A 863 19.75 1.33 -1.83
CA ILE A 863 20.03 0.13 -1.04
C ILE A 863 19.53 0.36 0.39
N SER A 864 18.54 -0.42 0.83
CA SER A 864 17.87 -0.25 2.12
C SER A 864 18.28 -1.34 3.10
N LEU A 865 18.56 -0.97 4.35
CA LEU A 865 18.83 -1.91 5.45
C LEU A 865 17.60 -2.01 6.35
N PHE A 866 16.98 -3.19 6.44
CA PHE A 866 15.77 -3.42 7.23
C PHE A 866 16.03 -4.31 8.45
N ASN A 867 15.25 -4.08 9.50
CA ASN A 867 15.21 -4.92 10.69
C ASN A 867 14.15 -6.04 10.55
N MET A 868 14.57 -7.30 10.65
CA MET A 868 13.73 -8.50 10.45
C MET A 868 12.67 -8.76 11.53
N MET A 869 12.66 -7.96 12.60
CA MET A 869 11.71 -8.04 13.73
C MET A 869 10.71 -6.87 13.77
N THR A 870 10.88 -5.85 12.91
CA THR A 870 9.99 -4.66 12.88
C THR A 870 9.65 -4.17 11.48
N PHE A 871 10.32 -4.70 10.44
CA PHE A 871 10.27 -4.26 9.03
C PHE A 871 10.59 -2.77 8.79
N LYS A 872 11.01 -2.04 9.83
CA LYS A 872 11.48 -0.66 9.69
C LYS A 872 12.81 -0.64 8.93
N THR A 873 12.89 0.25 7.94
CA THR A 873 14.15 0.71 7.35
C THR A 873 14.97 1.41 8.44
N MET A 874 16.19 0.96 8.66
CA MET A 874 17.12 1.54 9.62
C MET A 874 17.97 2.65 8.99
N THR A 875 18.31 2.49 7.71
CA THR A 875 19.08 3.43 6.90
C THR A 875 18.98 3.06 5.42
N THR A 876 19.27 4.01 4.54
CA THR A 876 19.27 3.84 3.07
C THR A 876 20.52 4.46 2.47
N PHE A 877 21.21 3.70 1.61
CA PHE A 877 22.48 4.06 1.01
C PHE A 877 22.36 4.27 -0.52
N MET A 878 23.29 5.06 -1.08
CA MET A 878 23.54 5.21 -2.53
C MET A 878 22.36 5.70 -3.41
N PRO A 879 22.23 7.03 -3.60
CA PRO A 879 21.50 7.64 -4.72
C PRO A 879 22.42 8.41 -5.69
N PRO A 880 22.07 8.60 -6.98
CA PRO A 880 21.11 7.87 -7.82
C PRO A 880 21.89 6.76 -8.60
N PRO A 881 21.67 6.39 -9.90
CA PRO A 881 22.31 5.21 -10.49
C PRO A 881 23.85 5.33 -10.58
N PRO A 882 24.60 4.21 -10.62
CA PRO A 882 24.18 2.87 -11.08
C PRO A 882 23.31 2.11 -10.07
N ALA A 883 22.38 1.30 -10.56
CA ALA A 883 21.59 0.40 -9.71
C ALA A 883 22.45 -0.76 -9.18
N ALA A 884 22.12 -1.26 -7.99
CA ALA A 884 22.67 -2.49 -7.45
C ALA A 884 21.94 -3.71 -8.02
N THR A 885 22.69 -4.70 -8.50
CA THR A 885 22.18 -5.92 -9.17
C THR A 885 22.42 -7.19 -8.35
N PHE A 886 23.39 -7.16 -7.43
CA PHE A 886 23.71 -8.27 -6.52
C PHE A 886 24.30 -7.75 -5.19
N LEU A 887 24.09 -8.49 -4.10
CA LEU A 887 24.59 -8.15 -2.77
C LEU A 887 25.19 -9.40 -2.11
N ALA A 888 26.35 -9.28 -1.46
CA ALA A 888 26.96 -10.35 -0.68
C ALA A 888 27.66 -9.79 0.58
N PHE A 889 27.33 -10.30 1.76
CA PHE A 889 28.05 -9.98 3.00
C PHE A 889 29.47 -10.55 2.95
N HIS A 890 30.47 -9.75 3.37
CA HIS A 890 31.81 -10.27 3.60
C HIS A 890 31.78 -11.23 4.79
N PRO A 891 32.21 -12.50 4.63
CA PRO A 891 31.71 -13.52 5.53
C PRO A 891 32.61 -13.72 6.76
N GLN A 892 33.58 -12.83 7.01
CA GLN A 892 34.20 -12.67 8.34
C GLN A 892 33.73 -11.39 9.07
N ASP A 893 33.22 -10.38 8.35
CA ASP A 893 32.87 -9.07 8.91
C ASP A 893 31.54 -8.58 8.32
N ASN A 894 30.46 -8.68 9.10
CA ASN A 894 29.11 -8.26 8.71
C ASN A 894 29.00 -6.74 8.40
N ASN A 895 30.01 -5.93 8.74
CA ASN A 895 30.03 -4.50 8.37
C ASN A 895 30.48 -4.29 6.91
N ILE A 896 31.15 -5.26 6.29
CA ILE A 896 31.62 -5.16 4.90
C ILE A 896 30.67 -5.92 3.97
N ILE A 897 30.32 -5.30 2.84
CA ILE A 897 29.44 -5.89 1.81
C ILE A 897 30.06 -5.67 0.43
N ALA A 898 30.01 -6.69 -0.43
CA ALA A 898 30.25 -6.54 -1.86
C ALA A 898 28.93 -6.27 -2.58
N ILE A 899 28.87 -5.15 -3.30
CA ILE A 899 27.71 -4.67 -4.05
C ILE A 899 28.05 -4.78 -5.54
N GLY A 900 27.34 -5.65 -6.25
CA GLY A 900 27.42 -5.75 -7.70
C GLY A 900 26.56 -4.65 -8.33
N MET A 901 27.12 -3.92 -9.30
CA MET A 901 26.47 -2.78 -9.93
C MET A 901 26.14 -3.05 -11.40
N ASP A 902 25.22 -2.25 -11.94
CA ASP A 902 24.89 -2.27 -13.37
C ASP A 902 26.02 -1.67 -14.25
N ASP A 903 26.84 -0.74 -13.71
CA ASP A 903 28.00 -0.11 -14.41
C ASP A 903 29.24 -1.02 -14.58
N SER A 904 29.03 -2.34 -14.58
CA SER A 904 30.04 -3.42 -14.56
C SER A 904 31.03 -3.42 -13.39
N THR A 905 30.81 -2.59 -12.36
CA THR A 905 31.71 -2.52 -11.19
C THR A 905 31.18 -3.27 -9.98
N ILE A 906 32.10 -3.56 -9.05
CA ILE A 906 31.77 -4.12 -7.74
C ILE A 906 32.26 -3.10 -6.71
N GLN A 907 31.40 -2.69 -5.78
CA GLN A 907 31.77 -1.78 -4.70
C GLN A 907 31.88 -2.56 -3.39
N ILE A 908 33.01 -2.44 -2.72
CA ILE A 908 33.22 -2.99 -1.38
C ILE A 908 32.88 -1.89 -0.39
N TYR A 909 31.72 -2.01 0.27
CA TYR A 909 31.14 -1.00 1.15
C TYR A 909 31.34 -1.35 2.61
N ASN A 910 31.45 -0.33 3.48
CA ASN A 910 31.48 -0.48 4.93
C ASN A 910 30.28 0.21 5.58
N VAL A 911 29.25 -0.58 5.86
CA VAL A 911 27.92 -0.18 6.37
C VAL A 911 28.01 0.61 7.68
N ARG A 912 29.07 0.43 8.48
CA ARG A 912 29.22 1.08 9.79
C ARG A 912 29.76 2.51 9.72
N ILE A 913 30.49 2.86 8.67
CA ILE A 913 31.12 4.19 8.50
C ILE A 913 30.62 4.93 7.25
N ASP A 914 29.74 4.31 6.47
CA ASP A 914 29.11 4.88 5.26
C ASP A 914 30.04 5.04 4.04
N GLU A 915 31.18 4.34 4.01
CA GLU A 915 32.24 4.52 2.99
C GLU A 915 32.45 3.32 2.06
N VAL A 916 32.81 3.61 0.80
CA VAL A 916 33.33 2.62 -0.17
C VAL A 916 34.82 2.38 0.10
N LYS A 917 35.17 1.18 0.59
CA LYS A 917 36.56 0.73 0.80
C LYS A 917 37.33 0.48 -0.49
N SER A 918 36.66 0.00 -1.54
CA SER A 918 37.26 -0.26 -2.86
C SER A 918 36.19 -0.34 -3.96
N LYS A 919 36.55 -0.01 -5.21
CA LYS A 919 35.69 -0.14 -6.39
C LYS A 919 36.39 -0.94 -7.48
N LEU A 920 35.99 -2.20 -7.62
CA LEU A 920 36.60 -3.19 -8.51
C LEU A 920 36.09 -3.00 -9.94
N ARG A 921 37.00 -3.07 -10.92
CA ARG A 921 36.70 -2.94 -12.35
C ARG A 921 37.34 -4.09 -13.10
N GLY A 922 36.56 -4.78 -13.94
CA GLY A 922 37.07 -5.95 -14.65
C GLY A 922 36.05 -6.82 -15.36
N HIS A 923 34.75 -6.53 -15.23
CA HIS A 923 33.71 -6.96 -16.17
C HIS A 923 33.37 -5.83 -17.16
N SER A 924 32.71 -6.19 -18.26
CA SER A 924 32.32 -5.32 -19.37
C SER A 924 30.80 -5.07 -19.45
N LYS A 925 30.00 -5.78 -18.66
CA LYS A 925 28.55 -5.60 -18.47
C LYS A 925 28.20 -5.75 -16.98
N ARG A 926 26.94 -5.47 -16.61
CA ARG A 926 26.40 -5.59 -15.25
C ARG A 926 26.85 -6.86 -14.52
N ILE A 927 27.08 -6.73 -13.22
CA ILE A 927 27.38 -7.87 -12.34
C ILE A 927 26.12 -8.70 -12.15
N THR A 928 26.23 -10.02 -12.19
CA THR A 928 25.08 -10.95 -12.08
C THR A 928 25.23 -11.97 -10.96
N GLY A 929 26.43 -12.12 -10.37
CA GLY A 929 26.63 -12.97 -9.19
C GLY A 929 27.92 -12.62 -8.44
N LEU A 930 27.86 -12.74 -7.11
CA LEU A 930 28.99 -12.55 -6.19
C LEU A 930 28.97 -13.66 -5.13
N ALA A 931 30.12 -14.29 -4.89
CA ALA A 931 30.28 -15.28 -3.83
C ALA A 931 31.69 -15.20 -3.20
N PHE A 932 31.77 -15.27 -1.87
CA PHE A 932 33.04 -15.23 -1.13
C PHE A 932 33.49 -16.64 -0.72
N SER A 933 34.80 -16.89 -0.72
CA SER A 933 35.45 -18.03 -0.04
C SER A 933 36.35 -17.52 1.08
N HIS A 934 36.08 -18.02 2.29
CA HIS A 934 36.89 -17.73 3.49
C HIS A 934 38.21 -18.51 3.49
N SER A 935 38.19 -19.73 2.94
CA SER A 935 39.33 -20.65 2.99
C SER A 935 40.45 -20.27 2.01
N LEU A 936 40.12 -19.44 1.01
CA LEU A 936 41.03 -18.97 -0.03
C LEU A 936 41.24 -17.45 -0.01
N ASN A 937 40.57 -16.69 0.88
CA ASN A 937 40.57 -15.22 0.90
C ASN A 937 40.27 -14.59 -0.48
N VAL A 938 39.20 -15.05 -1.13
CA VAL A 938 38.77 -14.53 -2.44
C VAL A 938 37.28 -14.22 -2.54
N LEU A 939 36.98 -13.22 -3.38
CA LEU A 939 35.68 -12.97 -3.97
C LEU A 939 35.67 -13.54 -5.39
N VAL A 940 34.64 -14.28 -5.76
CA VAL A 940 34.35 -14.69 -7.14
C VAL A 940 33.17 -13.86 -7.63
N SER A 941 33.30 -13.29 -8.83
CA SER A 941 32.22 -12.56 -9.50
C SER A 941 31.92 -13.12 -10.89
N SER A 942 30.67 -12.96 -11.29
CA SER A 942 30.18 -13.23 -12.63
C SER A 942 29.38 -12.05 -13.16
N GLY A 943 29.43 -11.82 -14.48
CA GLY A 943 28.71 -10.74 -15.15
C GLY A 943 27.90 -11.22 -16.34
N ALA A 944 27.02 -10.35 -16.84
CA ALA A 944 26.22 -10.57 -18.05
C ALA A 944 27.05 -10.56 -19.36
N ASP A 945 28.36 -10.46 -19.24
CA ASP A 945 29.37 -10.68 -20.28
C ASP A 945 29.85 -12.14 -20.34
N SER A 946 29.22 -13.02 -19.57
CA SER A 946 29.58 -14.42 -19.42
C SER A 946 31.04 -14.62 -18.99
N GLN A 947 31.64 -13.63 -18.32
CA GLN A 947 32.97 -13.72 -17.74
C GLN A 947 32.87 -14.11 -16.26
N LEU A 948 33.88 -14.83 -15.78
CA LEU A 948 34.17 -15.06 -14.37
C LEU A 948 35.43 -14.28 -13.98
N CYS A 949 35.43 -13.60 -12.84
CA CYS A 949 36.61 -12.98 -12.24
C CYS A 949 36.82 -13.50 -10.81
N VAL A 950 38.09 -13.62 -10.41
CA VAL A 950 38.51 -13.94 -9.04
C VAL A 950 39.34 -12.76 -8.52
N TRP A 951 39.01 -12.30 -7.32
CA TRP A 951 39.62 -11.15 -6.66
C TRP A 951 40.14 -11.55 -5.27
N GLY A 952 41.32 -11.08 -4.86
CA GLY A 952 41.76 -11.25 -3.48
C GLY A 952 40.91 -10.39 -2.53
N THR A 953 40.55 -10.89 -1.34
CA THR A 953 39.98 -10.02 -0.29
C THR A 953 41.06 -9.14 0.34
N ASP A 954 42.30 -9.62 0.32
CA ASP A 954 43.46 -8.98 0.95
C ASP A 954 44.11 -7.96 0.00
N GLY A 955 43.38 -6.88 -0.28
CA GLY A 955 43.84 -5.78 -1.15
C GLY A 955 42.94 -5.53 -2.38
N TRP A 956 41.99 -6.41 -2.66
CA TRP A 956 40.98 -6.24 -3.72
C TRP A 956 41.52 -6.21 -5.15
N ASP A 957 42.63 -6.91 -5.39
CA ASP A 957 43.25 -7.08 -6.70
C ASP A 957 42.53 -8.10 -7.58
N LYS A 958 42.63 -7.97 -8.92
CA LYS A 958 42.06 -8.93 -9.87
C LYS A 958 43.06 -10.05 -10.16
N GLN A 959 42.99 -11.14 -9.41
CA GLN A 959 43.91 -12.28 -9.55
C GLN A 959 43.75 -13.02 -10.88
N LYS A 960 42.52 -13.36 -11.29
CA LYS A 960 42.23 -14.15 -12.50
C LYS A 960 40.92 -13.75 -13.16
N SER A 961 40.77 -14.02 -14.46
CA SER A 961 39.48 -14.03 -15.13
C SER A 961 39.42 -14.96 -16.33
N ARG A 962 38.25 -15.53 -16.61
CA ARG A 962 38.03 -16.50 -17.69
C ARG A 962 36.63 -16.30 -18.30
N PRO A 963 36.50 -16.24 -19.64
CA PRO A 963 35.19 -16.28 -20.30
C PRO A 963 34.60 -17.70 -20.23
N LEU A 964 33.28 -17.79 -20.10
CA LEU A 964 32.56 -19.05 -20.23
C LEU A 964 32.54 -19.51 -21.69
N GLN A 965 32.84 -20.79 -21.91
CA GLN A 965 32.61 -21.43 -23.20
C GLN A 965 31.11 -21.72 -23.30
N ILE A 966 30.41 -20.97 -24.15
CA ILE A 966 29.00 -21.22 -24.51
C ILE A 966 28.99 -22.21 -25.69
N PRO A 967 28.15 -23.27 -25.66
CA PRO A 967 28.02 -24.19 -26.81
C PRO A 967 27.58 -23.48 -28.09
N ALA A 968 28.21 -23.83 -29.21
CA ALA A 968 27.82 -23.32 -30.53
C ALA A 968 26.37 -23.71 -30.89
N GLY A 969 25.67 -22.85 -31.62
CA GLY A 969 24.27 -23.03 -32.00
C GLY A 969 23.23 -22.42 -31.04
N ARG A 970 23.63 -21.97 -29.83
CA ARG A 970 22.75 -21.28 -28.88
C ARG A 970 23.18 -19.82 -28.65
N THR A 971 23.01 -18.98 -29.67
CA THR A 971 23.16 -17.51 -29.55
C THR A 971 21.90 -16.92 -28.93
N SER A 972 21.98 -16.57 -27.65
CA SER A 972 20.90 -15.87 -26.94
C SER A 972 20.81 -14.41 -27.38
N ASN A 973 19.63 -13.97 -27.82
CA ASN A 973 19.37 -12.56 -28.12
C ASN A 973 19.08 -11.73 -26.84
N THR A 974 19.00 -12.38 -25.69
CA THR A 974 18.73 -11.80 -24.38
C THR A 974 20.00 -11.70 -23.53
N VAL A 975 20.03 -10.73 -22.61
CA VAL A 975 21.15 -10.52 -21.68
C VAL A 975 21.10 -11.60 -20.59
N SER A 976 21.85 -12.70 -20.79
CA SER A 976 21.83 -13.87 -19.91
C SER A 976 22.53 -13.59 -18.57
N ASP A 977 21.88 -13.98 -17.47
CA ASP A 977 22.40 -13.80 -16.11
C ASP A 977 23.20 -15.03 -15.66
N THR A 978 24.51 -14.87 -15.44
CA THR A 978 25.34 -15.91 -14.80
C THR A 978 25.26 -15.80 -13.27
N ARG A 979 25.07 -16.91 -12.56
CA ARG A 979 25.19 -16.99 -11.09
C ARG A 979 26.41 -17.81 -10.67
N VAL A 980 26.95 -17.52 -9.48
CA VAL A 980 28.04 -18.27 -8.84
C VAL A 980 27.70 -18.58 -7.38
N GLN A 981 28.08 -19.78 -6.91
CA GLN A 981 27.87 -20.22 -5.52
C GLN A 981 29.00 -21.15 -5.11
N PHE A 982 29.64 -20.91 -3.95
CA PHE A 982 30.67 -21.80 -3.43
C PHE A 982 30.10 -23.14 -2.95
N HIS A 983 30.86 -24.21 -3.18
CA HIS A 983 30.69 -25.53 -2.59
C HIS A 983 31.13 -25.50 -1.10
N GLN A 984 30.70 -26.48 -0.29
CA GLN A 984 31.01 -26.54 1.14
C GLN A 984 32.52 -26.58 1.44
N ASP A 985 33.34 -27.13 0.53
CA ASP A 985 34.81 -27.14 0.68
C ASP A 985 35.47 -25.77 0.50
N GLN A 986 34.73 -24.75 0.04
CA GLN A 986 35.21 -23.39 -0.25
C GLN A 986 36.32 -23.31 -1.32
N ILE A 987 36.60 -24.40 -2.03
CA ILE A 987 37.61 -24.52 -3.10
C ILE A 987 36.93 -24.61 -4.46
N HIS A 988 35.81 -25.33 -4.54
CA HIS A 988 35.00 -25.42 -5.75
C HIS A 988 33.82 -24.44 -5.72
N PHE A 989 33.33 -24.06 -6.89
CA PHE A 989 32.09 -23.28 -7.02
C PHE A 989 31.25 -23.75 -8.21
N LEU A 990 29.92 -23.71 -8.02
CA LEU A 990 28.93 -23.89 -9.07
C LEU A 990 28.82 -22.59 -9.87
N VAL A 991 28.78 -22.73 -11.18
CA VAL A 991 28.42 -21.69 -12.15
C VAL A 991 27.13 -22.12 -12.83
N VAL A 992 26.16 -21.21 -12.86
CA VAL A 992 24.85 -21.41 -13.48
C VAL A 992 24.69 -20.41 -14.61
N HIS A 993 24.38 -20.92 -15.80
CA HIS A 993 24.03 -20.15 -16.99
C HIS A 993 22.84 -20.82 -17.68
N GLU A 994 22.03 -20.08 -18.42
CA GLU A 994 20.82 -20.60 -19.09
C GLU A 994 21.09 -21.82 -19.99
N THR A 995 22.31 -21.92 -20.53
CA THR A 995 22.76 -23.02 -21.40
C THR A 995 23.52 -24.15 -20.69
N GLN A 996 23.92 -24.00 -19.42
CA GLN A 996 24.76 -25.00 -18.72
C GLN A 996 24.88 -24.77 -17.21
N ILE A 997 25.05 -25.87 -16.47
CA ILE A 997 25.62 -25.85 -15.11
C ILE A 997 27.04 -26.42 -15.16
N ALA A 998 27.96 -25.86 -14.38
CA ALA A 998 29.35 -26.28 -14.36
C ALA A 998 29.99 -26.07 -12.99
N ILE A 999 30.91 -26.95 -12.59
CA ILE A 999 31.67 -26.81 -11.34
C ILE A 999 33.10 -26.44 -11.69
N TYR A 1000 33.63 -25.39 -11.06
CA TYR A 1000 34.96 -24.84 -11.27
C TYR A 1000 35.83 -24.96 -10.01
N GLU A 1001 37.12 -25.20 -10.19
CA GLU A 1001 38.15 -25.08 -9.14
C GLU A 1001 38.65 -23.63 -9.09
N THR A 1002 38.53 -22.96 -7.94
CA THR A 1002 38.81 -21.52 -7.81
C THR A 1002 40.27 -21.18 -8.04
N ASN A 1003 41.20 -21.95 -7.46
CA ASN A 1003 42.64 -21.67 -7.52
C ASN A 1003 43.19 -21.68 -8.95
N LYS A 1004 42.68 -22.56 -9.82
CA LYS A 1004 43.06 -22.61 -11.25
C LYS A 1004 42.12 -21.79 -12.14
N LEU A 1005 40.90 -21.51 -11.69
CA LEU A 1005 39.75 -21.06 -12.50
C LEU A 1005 39.47 -22.04 -13.66
N GLU A 1006 39.48 -23.34 -13.34
CA GLU A 1006 39.31 -24.44 -14.30
C GLU A 1006 38.01 -25.22 -14.10
N ARG A 1007 37.40 -25.62 -15.22
CA ARG A 1007 36.11 -26.31 -15.25
C ARG A 1007 36.29 -27.80 -14.96
N VAL A 1008 35.99 -28.22 -13.75
CA VAL A 1008 36.11 -29.62 -13.29
C VAL A 1008 34.96 -30.49 -13.80
N LYS A 1009 33.74 -29.95 -13.84
CA LYS A 1009 32.53 -30.62 -14.36
C LYS A 1009 31.68 -29.66 -15.20
N GLN A 1010 30.89 -30.22 -16.12
CA GLN A 1010 29.94 -29.49 -16.96
C GLN A 1010 28.74 -30.39 -17.27
N TRP A 1011 27.54 -29.83 -17.25
CA TRP A 1011 26.34 -30.43 -17.82
C TRP A 1011 25.61 -29.40 -18.69
N VAL A 1012 25.14 -29.84 -19.84
CA VAL A 1012 24.49 -29.01 -20.88
C VAL A 1012 23.12 -29.64 -21.19
N PRO A 1013 22.00 -28.89 -21.19
CA PRO A 1013 20.71 -29.41 -21.61
C PRO A 1013 20.75 -29.86 -23.07
N ARG A 1014 20.07 -30.97 -23.40
CA ARG A 1014 19.92 -31.45 -24.79
C ARG A 1014 19.35 -30.34 -25.69
N GLU A 1015 19.57 -30.42 -26.99
CA GLU A 1015 19.28 -29.33 -27.95
C GLU A 1015 17.82 -28.82 -27.88
N ASN A 1016 16.86 -29.72 -27.67
CA ASN A 1016 15.43 -29.40 -27.55
C ASN A 1016 14.94 -29.20 -26.09
N SER A 1017 15.82 -29.21 -25.09
CA SER A 1017 15.45 -28.94 -23.69
C SER A 1017 15.34 -27.43 -23.43
N ALA A 1018 14.42 -27.04 -22.57
CA ALA A 1018 14.26 -25.64 -22.15
C ALA A 1018 15.54 -25.08 -21.47
N PRO A 1019 15.75 -23.75 -21.50
CA PRO A 1019 16.83 -23.11 -20.75
C PRO A 1019 16.71 -23.29 -19.23
N ILE A 1020 17.84 -23.27 -18.55
CA ILE A 1020 17.94 -23.27 -17.08
C ILE A 1020 17.54 -21.88 -16.55
N SER A 1021 16.62 -21.82 -15.59
CA SER A 1021 16.24 -20.57 -14.92
C SER A 1021 17.06 -20.32 -13.64
N HIS A 1022 17.29 -21.35 -12.84
CA HIS A 1022 18.08 -21.25 -11.61
C HIS A 1022 18.66 -22.60 -11.15
N ALA A 1023 19.79 -22.58 -10.44
CA ALA A 1023 20.31 -23.74 -9.74
C ALA A 1023 21.08 -23.37 -8.45
N THR A 1024 21.12 -24.29 -7.48
CA THR A 1024 21.82 -24.17 -6.20
C THR A 1024 22.33 -25.53 -5.72
N PHE A 1025 23.45 -25.55 -4.99
CA PHE A 1025 23.84 -26.68 -4.14
C PHE A 1025 22.82 -26.93 -3.02
N SER A 1026 22.78 -28.17 -2.52
CA SER A 1026 22.27 -28.52 -1.17
C SER A 1026 23.22 -28.02 -0.07
N CYS A 1027 22.80 -28.01 1.20
CA CYS A 1027 23.64 -27.53 2.31
C CYS A 1027 24.90 -28.38 2.56
N ASP A 1028 24.86 -29.68 2.23
CA ASP A 1028 26.02 -30.58 2.23
C ASP A 1028 26.78 -30.58 0.88
N SER A 1029 26.32 -29.77 -0.07
CA SER A 1029 26.77 -29.67 -1.46
C SER A 1029 26.83 -30.99 -2.26
N GLN A 1030 26.20 -32.08 -1.79
CA GLN A 1030 26.19 -33.37 -2.51
C GLN A 1030 25.23 -33.38 -3.70
N LEU A 1031 24.21 -32.51 -3.68
CA LEU A 1031 23.20 -32.36 -4.72
C LEU A 1031 23.25 -30.95 -5.32
N VAL A 1032 22.81 -30.84 -6.58
CA VAL A 1032 22.54 -29.57 -7.27
C VAL A 1032 21.08 -29.58 -7.74
N TYR A 1033 20.27 -28.73 -7.11
CA TYR A 1033 18.90 -28.45 -7.53
C TYR A 1033 18.92 -27.51 -8.71
N THR A 1034 18.20 -27.84 -9.79
CA THR A 1034 18.17 -27.06 -11.05
C THR A 1034 16.74 -26.95 -11.55
N SER A 1035 16.34 -25.76 -12.01
CA SER A 1035 15.01 -25.45 -12.54
C SER A 1035 15.09 -24.92 -13.96
N PHE A 1036 14.02 -25.13 -14.73
CA PHE A 1036 13.96 -24.84 -16.16
C PHE A 1036 12.72 -24.00 -16.50
N LEU A 1037 12.77 -23.31 -17.64
CA LEU A 1037 11.65 -22.47 -18.12
C LEU A 1037 10.41 -23.28 -18.55
N ASP A 1038 10.51 -24.60 -18.69
CA ASP A 1038 9.38 -25.53 -18.88
C ASP A 1038 8.75 -26.02 -17.56
N ALA A 1039 9.14 -25.41 -16.45
CA ALA A 1039 8.77 -25.77 -15.08
C ALA A 1039 9.22 -27.16 -14.59
N THR A 1040 10.06 -27.88 -15.34
CA THR A 1040 10.81 -29.05 -14.81
C THR A 1040 11.73 -28.59 -13.67
N VAL A 1041 11.87 -29.44 -12.64
CA VAL A 1041 13.00 -29.37 -11.70
C VAL A 1041 13.82 -30.67 -11.77
N CYS A 1042 15.13 -30.54 -11.94
CA CYS A 1042 16.07 -31.66 -11.97
C CYS A 1042 17.00 -31.60 -10.75
N ILE A 1043 17.32 -32.78 -10.22
CA ILE A 1043 18.23 -32.95 -9.09
C ILE A 1043 19.42 -33.76 -9.57
N PHE A 1044 20.60 -33.14 -9.57
CA PHE A 1044 21.86 -33.75 -10.01
C PHE A 1044 22.74 -34.08 -8.79
N SER A 1045 23.59 -35.11 -8.90
CA SER A 1045 24.68 -35.29 -7.94
C SER A 1045 25.85 -34.37 -8.29
N ALA A 1046 26.39 -33.62 -7.32
CA ALA A 1046 27.50 -32.71 -7.52
C ALA A 1046 28.80 -33.41 -7.97
N ALA A 1047 29.00 -34.68 -7.56
CA ALA A 1047 30.22 -35.45 -7.84
C ALA A 1047 30.48 -35.68 -9.35
N ASN A 1048 29.41 -35.77 -10.16
CA ASN A 1048 29.49 -36.05 -11.60
C ASN A 1048 28.55 -35.20 -12.48
N LEU A 1049 27.68 -34.36 -11.90
CA LEU A 1049 26.54 -33.73 -12.57
C LEU A 1049 25.62 -34.74 -13.30
N GLY A 1050 25.54 -35.96 -12.77
CA GLY A 1050 24.60 -36.98 -13.21
C GLY A 1050 23.22 -36.74 -12.62
N LEU A 1051 22.19 -36.82 -13.46
CA LEU A 1051 20.78 -36.64 -13.08
C LEU A 1051 20.32 -37.81 -12.19
N GLN A 1052 19.82 -37.51 -10.99
CA GLN A 1052 19.31 -38.47 -10.02
C GLN A 1052 17.78 -38.55 -10.04
N CYS A 1053 17.14 -37.38 -10.02
CA CYS A 1053 15.68 -37.27 -9.99
C CYS A 1053 15.20 -36.12 -10.89
N ARG A 1054 14.01 -36.29 -11.48
CA ARG A 1054 13.33 -35.30 -12.31
C ARG A 1054 11.90 -35.12 -11.81
N ILE A 1055 11.53 -33.90 -11.42
CA ILE A 1055 10.20 -33.53 -10.94
C ILE A 1055 9.50 -32.75 -12.06
N SER A 1056 8.37 -33.30 -12.53
CA SER A 1056 7.53 -32.69 -13.55
C SER A 1056 6.60 -31.62 -12.95
N PRO A 1057 6.13 -30.64 -13.75
CA PRO A 1057 5.27 -29.56 -13.25
C PRO A 1057 4.01 -30.06 -12.53
N THR A 1058 3.43 -31.16 -13.03
CA THR A 1058 2.22 -31.82 -12.51
C THR A 1058 2.35 -32.38 -11.09
N ALA A 1059 3.58 -32.54 -10.57
CA ALA A 1059 3.80 -33.00 -9.21
C ALA A 1059 3.63 -31.89 -8.14
N TYR A 1060 3.69 -30.61 -8.54
CA TYR A 1060 3.63 -29.49 -7.60
C TYR A 1060 2.78 -28.28 -8.05
N LEU A 1061 2.35 -28.23 -9.32
CA LEU A 1061 1.41 -27.23 -9.83
C LEU A 1061 0.01 -27.85 -10.04
N PRO A 1062 -1.09 -27.18 -9.63
CA PRO A 1062 -2.44 -27.61 -9.96
C PRO A 1062 -2.72 -27.65 -11.46
N ALA A 1063 -3.55 -28.59 -11.91
CA ALA A 1063 -3.87 -28.82 -13.33
C ALA A 1063 -4.50 -27.60 -14.07
N ASN A 1064 -5.04 -26.62 -13.33
CA ASN A 1064 -5.67 -25.42 -13.90
C ASN A 1064 -4.69 -24.24 -14.06
N VAL A 1065 -3.38 -24.42 -13.82
CA VAL A 1065 -2.37 -23.36 -13.95
C VAL A 1065 -1.94 -23.18 -15.41
N SER A 1066 -1.82 -21.92 -15.85
CA SER A 1066 -1.35 -21.57 -17.21
C SER A 1066 0.04 -22.15 -17.50
N SER A 1067 0.25 -22.63 -18.73
CA SER A 1067 1.51 -23.18 -19.23
C SER A 1067 2.69 -22.21 -19.25
N THR A 1068 2.48 -20.94 -18.86
CA THR A 1068 3.55 -19.93 -18.70
C THR A 1068 4.22 -19.96 -17.32
N VAL A 1069 3.67 -20.68 -16.33
CA VAL A 1069 4.14 -20.61 -14.94
C VAL A 1069 5.31 -21.56 -14.69
N HIS A 1070 6.47 -21.01 -14.29
CA HIS A 1070 7.70 -21.76 -14.01
C HIS A 1070 8.50 -21.17 -12.83
N PRO A 1071 9.46 -21.92 -12.25
CA PRO A 1071 10.35 -21.41 -11.20
C PRO A 1071 11.40 -20.44 -11.75
N LEU A 1072 11.57 -19.31 -11.07
CA LEU A 1072 12.60 -18.31 -11.33
C LEU A 1072 13.81 -18.43 -10.39
N VAL A 1073 13.60 -18.96 -9.20
CA VAL A 1073 14.63 -19.09 -8.14
C VAL A 1073 14.43 -20.36 -7.32
N ILE A 1074 15.54 -20.91 -6.82
CA ILE A 1074 15.57 -22.02 -5.86
C ILE A 1074 16.36 -21.57 -4.63
N ALA A 1075 15.86 -21.89 -3.44
CA ALA A 1075 16.63 -21.84 -2.20
C ALA A 1075 16.75 -23.26 -1.62
N ALA A 1076 17.95 -23.71 -1.25
CA ALA A 1076 18.14 -24.94 -0.47
C ALA A 1076 18.04 -24.64 1.03
N HIS A 1077 17.52 -25.58 1.82
CA HIS A 1077 17.46 -25.42 3.29
C HIS A 1077 18.86 -25.53 3.91
N PRO A 1078 19.25 -24.66 4.87
CA PRO A 1078 20.63 -24.58 5.38
C PRO A 1078 21.12 -25.78 6.18
N SER A 1079 20.24 -26.70 6.61
CA SER A 1079 20.63 -27.90 7.35
C SER A 1079 19.97 -29.21 6.91
N GLU A 1080 19.05 -29.19 5.93
CA GLU A 1080 18.33 -30.39 5.50
C GLU A 1080 18.65 -30.62 4.01
N PRO A 1081 19.58 -31.51 3.66
CA PRO A 1081 20.16 -31.54 2.32
C PRO A 1081 19.16 -31.93 1.22
N ASN A 1082 18.07 -32.61 1.58
CA ASN A 1082 16.97 -33.01 0.69
C ASN A 1082 15.80 -32.00 0.63
N GLN A 1083 15.87 -30.84 1.29
CA GLN A 1083 14.78 -29.85 1.26
C GLN A 1083 15.18 -28.60 0.47
N PHE A 1084 14.28 -28.13 -0.40
CA PHE A 1084 14.43 -26.88 -1.13
C PHE A 1084 13.09 -26.18 -1.31
N ALA A 1085 13.12 -24.89 -1.65
CA ALA A 1085 11.96 -24.09 -1.99
C ALA A 1085 12.11 -23.46 -3.38
N LEU A 1086 11.01 -23.39 -4.11
CA LEU A 1086 10.88 -22.77 -5.43
C LEU A 1086 10.13 -21.45 -5.32
N GLY A 1087 10.64 -20.39 -5.97
CA GLY A 1087 9.91 -19.14 -6.18
C GLY A 1087 9.46 -19.05 -7.63
N LEU A 1088 8.16 -18.87 -7.87
CA LEU A 1088 7.54 -18.96 -9.20
C LEU A 1088 7.25 -17.58 -9.84
N THR A 1089 7.04 -17.60 -11.16
CA THR A 1089 6.52 -16.45 -11.93
C THR A 1089 5.13 -15.98 -11.51
N ASP A 1090 4.29 -16.85 -10.94
CA ASP A 1090 2.93 -16.49 -10.45
C ASP A 1090 2.91 -15.94 -9.02
N GLY A 1091 4.08 -15.70 -8.42
CA GLY A 1091 4.20 -15.30 -7.02
C GLY A 1091 4.11 -16.46 -6.01
N GLY A 1092 3.77 -17.68 -6.46
CA GLY A 1092 3.76 -18.85 -5.59
C GLY A 1092 5.16 -19.20 -5.08
N VAL A 1093 5.25 -19.55 -3.80
CA VAL A 1093 6.43 -20.23 -3.23
C VAL A 1093 6.02 -21.66 -2.87
N HIS A 1094 6.82 -22.66 -3.25
CA HIS A 1094 6.57 -24.07 -2.93
C HIS A 1094 7.76 -24.67 -2.19
N VAL A 1095 7.54 -25.30 -1.04
CA VAL A 1095 8.56 -26.12 -0.33
C VAL A 1095 8.41 -27.57 -0.79
N LEU A 1096 9.53 -28.23 -1.12
CA LEU A 1096 9.57 -29.60 -1.63
C LEU A 1096 10.49 -30.49 -0.78
N GLU A 1097 9.99 -31.68 -0.47
CA GLU A 1097 10.65 -32.76 0.28
C GLU A 1097 10.37 -34.12 -0.37
N PRO A 1098 11.30 -35.11 -0.27
CA PRO A 1098 11.01 -36.50 -0.64
C PRO A 1098 10.00 -37.12 0.33
N LEU A 1099 9.43 -38.27 -0.03
CA LEU A 1099 8.57 -39.03 0.88
C LEU A 1099 9.37 -39.62 2.05
N GLU A 1100 8.72 -39.76 3.20
CA GLU A 1100 9.33 -40.23 4.47
C GLU A 1100 9.96 -41.61 4.39
N TRP A 1101 9.50 -42.46 3.47
CA TRP A 1101 10.04 -43.81 3.26
C TRP A 1101 11.27 -43.84 2.32
N GLU A 1102 11.49 -42.81 1.50
CA GLU A 1102 12.74 -42.64 0.72
C GLU A 1102 13.81 -41.89 1.52
N GLY A 1103 13.41 -40.79 2.18
CA GLY A 1103 14.30 -39.88 2.92
C GLY A 1103 15.35 -39.13 2.08
N LYS A 1104 15.51 -39.47 0.80
CA LYS A 1104 16.47 -38.90 -0.16
C LYS A 1104 15.89 -38.93 -1.58
N TRP A 1105 16.17 -37.90 -2.37
CA TRP A 1105 15.79 -37.89 -3.78
C TRP A 1105 16.55 -38.95 -4.59
N GLY A 1106 15.84 -39.72 -5.42
CA GLY A 1106 16.46 -40.70 -6.33
C GLY A 1106 16.60 -42.11 -5.77
N VAL A 1107 15.86 -42.45 -4.72
CA VAL A 1107 15.63 -43.85 -4.32
C VAL A 1107 14.47 -44.41 -5.16
N ALA A 1108 14.33 -45.74 -5.23
CA ALA A 1108 13.21 -46.41 -5.90
C ALA A 1108 12.35 -47.16 -4.87
N PRO A 1109 11.02 -47.27 -5.07
CA PRO A 1109 10.14 -47.98 -4.15
C PRO A 1109 10.53 -49.45 -3.99
N PRO A 1110 10.52 -50.00 -2.76
CA PRO A 1110 10.65 -51.43 -2.56
C PRO A 1110 9.48 -52.16 -3.23
N SER A 1111 9.76 -53.23 -3.96
CA SER A 1111 8.74 -54.00 -4.65
C SER A 1111 7.86 -54.77 -3.67
N GLU A 1112 6.59 -54.41 -3.55
CA GLU A 1112 5.60 -55.19 -2.83
C GLU A 1112 5.39 -56.56 -3.49
N ASN A 1113 5.94 -57.61 -2.89
CA ASN A 1113 5.60 -58.99 -3.23
C ASN A 1113 4.44 -59.45 -2.35
N GLY A 1114 3.40 -60.00 -2.98
CA GLY A 1114 2.19 -60.43 -2.30
C GLY A 1114 2.34 -61.75 -1.51
N SER A 1115 1.56 -61.84 -0.44
CA SER A 1115 1.01 -63.07 0.17
C SER A 1115 1.95 -64.24 0.57
N ALA A 1116 2.08 -64.39 1.89
CA ALA A 1116 1.68 -65.59 2.67
C ALA A 1116 2.74 -66.44 3.41
N SER A 1117 2.36 -66.77 4.66
CA SER A 1117 2.67 -67.97 5.45
C SER A 1117 3.89 -68.00 6.39
N SER A 1118 3.83 -68.93 7.35
CA SER A 1118 4.80 -69.29 8.41
C SER A 1118 5.07 -68.31 9.57
N MET A 1119 4.28 -68.53 10.63
CA MET A 1119 4.55 -68.50 12.08
C MET A 1119 5.87 -67.93 12.67
N SER A 1120 5.69 -67.33 13.85
CA SER A 1120 6.70 -66.87 14.80
C SER A 1120 7.53 -67.97 15.49
N THR A 1121 8.80 -67.66 15.77
CA THR A 1121 9.49 -68.02 17.04
C THR A 1121 10.41 -66.87 17.52
N PRO A 1122 10.58 -66.67 18.85
CA PRO A 1122 11.33 -65.55 19.44
C PRO A 1122 12.85 -65.85 19.62
N PRO A 1123 13.69 -64.84 19.96
CA PRO A 1123 15.15 -64.96 19.82
C PRO A 1123 15.87 -65.64 21.00
N ALA A 1124 17.00 -66.27 20.69
CA ALA A 1124 18.03 -66.62 21.67
C ALA A 1124 18.98 -65.44 21.89
N ALA A 1125 19.22 -65.07 23.15
CA ALA A 1125 20.07 -63.93 23.52
C ALA A 1125 21.45 -64.37 24.03
N GLY A 1126 22.46 -63.52 23.79
CA GLY A 1126 23.78 -63.63 24.40
C GLY A 1126 24.89 -63.06 23.51
N ALA A 1127 25.86 -62.30 24.01
CA ALA A 1127 25.98 -61.67 25.33
C ALA A 1127 27.03 -60.53 25.27
N SER A 1128 26.97 -59.56 26.19
CA SER A 1128 28.04 -58.61 26.60
C SER A 1128 28.81 -57.79 25.52
N GLY A 1129 29.09 -56.50 25.70
CA GLY A 1129 28.85 -55.63 26.86
C GLY A 1129 29.84 -54.44 26.87
N SER A 1130 29.66 -53.54 27.84
CA SER A 1130 30.59 -52.47 28.26
C SER A 1130 31.20 -51.53 27.19
N ASP A 1131 30.57 -50.36 27.10
CA ASP A 1131 31.19 -49.08 27.50
C ASP A 1131 32.21 -48.31 26.62
N GLN A 1132 31.65 -47.27 25.97
CA GLN A 1132 31.89 -45.85 26.33
C GLN A 1132 33.25 -45.19 25.94
N PRO A 1133 33.43 -43.85 26.07
CA PRO A 1133 33.48 -43.04 24.85
C PRO A 1133 34.66 -42.03 24.84
N GLN A 1134 34.39 -40.81 24.36
CA GLN A 1134 35.27 -39.65 24.16
C GLN A 1134 36.02 -39.69 22.81
N ARG A 1135 36.15 -38.56 22.10
CA ARG A 1135 35.93 -37.16 22.51
C ARG A 1135 35.34 -36.29 21.40
#